data_AF-M0IVG3-F1
#
_entry.id   AF-M0IVG3-F1
#
_cell.length_a   1.000
_cell.length_b   1.000
_cell.length_c   1.000
_cell.angle_alpha   90.00
_cell.angle_beta   90.00
_cell.angle_gamma   90.00
#
_symmetry.space_group_name_H-M   'P 1'
#
loop_
_entity.id
_entity.type
_entity.pdbx_description
1 polymer ?
#
loop_
_entity_poly.entity_id
_entity_poly.type
_entity_poly.pdbx_seq_one_letter_code
_entity_poly.pdbx_strand_id
1 'polypeptide(L)'
;MVSAVTTAPVAAVSAIADEKAPVAPALGEHQSLPQQTAGETNNTSGVIHENPDEVDDEDDLNRLISYLSGELNTQIGSSTLRLSQGEYEAAKSALGDDYDDSLSKYVDVEGETDGDGSREEYETVQETQREYIDTVREFHETRRKYEAAKQAGETERARELARRLSRLAEDGETQSGSLVDMFGSISNETDSDLTETSTQLASIQSNITEQRNEIIGREFIATNLTVESYEQNISFTDPLVLSGSLATDNGTPVEATNASFAIGGQTLQTAVDADGQFELTYRPIRVPANSSELTVTYLPSNSSVYQISEQTIPVSVTQVTATTALSGPAKSAYGYADSVSLRATVSVNETPIANYPISASLGGVPLSTAETDSSGRSTLTGTIPATASVGTAAIRVAPDRDGRAVRFEPGTVSVPITSEETALDVRARTSANRTVVIDGQLETQEGEAVGDQPVTVSIDGQTIDTVTTGESGTYRTTIDLPADVSARNATVTVAFDGDGTNLDSSSATTDIPRPSGGGESAGGGLPFGLFDLLWVVSGTAIVGLVAAVLLRRGNETAASDGGTAEPVISTHDEETEPESADVVATALESAVDSLSAGRPNDAVVVAYAGARNALAAATDIDAAATHWEFYEQCVDAEVGSAESLESLTAGYETAAYSGVSVSEDDAEQLVETAHALVDATEPDTLTN
;
A
#
# COMPACT_ATOMS: atom_id res chain seq x y z
N MET A 1 32.56 48.94 18.43
CA MET A 1 32.93 50.32 18.82
C MET A 1 31.67 51.17 18.87
N VAL A 2 31.66 52.26 19.66
CA VAL A 2 31.06 53.61 19.41
C VAL A 2 30.04 53.71 18.23
N SER A 3 28.83 54.27 18.28
CA SER A 3 27.96 54.93 19.31
C SER A 3 26.63 55.38 18.61
N ALA A 4 25.52 55.83 19.22
CA ALA A 4 24.95 55.75 20.59
C ALA A 4 23.54 56.45 20.62
N VAL A 5 22.76 56.22 21.70
CA VAL A 5 21.75 57.09 22.39
C VAL A 5 21.05 58.24 21.62
N THR A 6 19.71 58.36 21.68
CA THR A 6 18.92 59.43 22.41
C THR A 6 17.39 59.22 22.28
N THR A 7 16.59 59.87 23.14
CA THR A 7 15.18 59.66 23.55
C THR A 7 14.06 60.29 22.69
N ALA A 8 12.79 59.90 22.96
CA ALA A 8 11.52 60.46 22.43
C ALA A 8 11.14 61.88 22.96
N PRO A 9 10.02 62.52 22.52
CA PRO A 9 8.77 62.50 23.33
C PRO A 9 7.37 62.77 22.65
N VAL A 10 6.33 62.04 23.10
CA VAL A 10 5.03 62.48 23.71
C VAL A 10 4.18 63.69 23.17
N ALA A 11 2.97 63.37 22.64
CA ALA A 11 1.59 63.95 22.87
C ALA A 11 0.91 65.14 22.10
N ALA A 12 -0.34 64.84 21.67
CA ALA A 12 -1.65 65.55 21.82
C ALA A 12 -2.11 66.78 20.96
N VAL A 13 -3.43 66.82 20.62
CA VAL A 13 -4.47 67.85 21.01
C VAL A 13 -5.78 67.80 20.15
N SER A 14 -6.97 67.85 20.80
CA SER A 14 -8.37 68.25 20.38
C SER A 14 -9.01 67.74 19.05
N ALA A 15 -10.30 67.30 19.00
CA ALA A 15 -11.62 67.96 19.22
C ALA A 15 -11.99 69.01 18.12
N ILE A 16 -13.24 69.22 17.66
CA ILE A 16 -14.59 69.22 18.31
C ILE A 16 -15.72 68.82 17.31
N ALA A 17 -17.00 68.79 17.74
CA ALA A 17 -18.20 68.42 16.95
C ALA A 17 -19.25 69.56 16.85
N ASP A 18 -20.34 69.38 16.05
CA ASP A 18 -21.59 70.17 16.12
C ASP A 18 -22.83 69.36 15.61
N GLU A 19 -24.05 69.89 15.83
CA GLU A 19 -25.32 69.15 15.95
C GLU A 19 -26.48 69.79 15.12
N LYS A 20 -27.49 69.00 14.68
CA LYS A 20 -28.87 69.52 14.54
C LYS A 20 -30.02 68.50 14.46
N ALA A 21 -31.22 68.98 14.80
CA ALA A 21 -32.45 68.21 15.09
C ALA A 21 -33.68 68.63 14.22
N PRO A 22 -34.84 67.91 14.27
CA PRO A 22 -35.84 67.85 13.17
C PRO A 22 -37.19 68.56 13.43
N VAL A 23 -38.12 68.49 12.45
CA VAL A 23 -39.57 68.82 12.57
C VAL A 23 -40.42 67.84 11.70
N ALA A 24 -41.63 67.50 12.16
CA ALA A 24 -42.62 66.58 11.52
C ALA A 24 -43.85 67.36 10.99
N PRO A 25 -45.14 66.88 10.87
CA PRO A 25 -45.81 65.58 11.15
C PRO A 25 -46.54 65.03 9.85
N ALA A 26 -47.63 64.25 9.78
CA ALA A 26 -48.65 63.74 10.72
C ALA A 26 -49.48 62.56 10.12
N LEU A 27 -50.29 61.86 10.96
CA LEU A 27 -51.58 61.14 10.71
C LEU A 27 -51.69 60.17 9.49
N GLY A 28 -52.07 58.89 9.60
CA GLY A 28 -52.62 58.05 10.69
C GLY A 28 -53.16 56.71 10.08
N GLU A 29 -53.82 55.74 10.74
CA GLU A 29 -54.27 55.54 12.13
C GLU A 29 -54.40 54.01 12.48
N HIS A 30 -54.77 53.70 13.74
CA HIS A 30 -55.40 52.50 14.36
C HIS A 30 -55.75 51.24 13.51
N GLN A 31 -55.60 49.97 13.95
CA GLN A 31 -55.40 49.29 15.26
C GLN A 31 -54.45 48.06 15.06
N SER A 32 -53.81 47.36 16.03
CA SER A 32 -53.93 47.22 17.50
C SER A 32 -52.59 46.79 18.17
N LEU A 33 -52.55 46.68 19.52
CA LEU A 33 -51.42 46.29 20.42
C LEU A 33 -51.98 45.37 21.55
N PRO A 34 -51.20 44.69 22.44
CA PRO A 34 -49.74 44.72 22.72
C PRO A 34 -49.02 43.32 22.64
N GLN A 35 -47.78 43.17 22.15
CA GLN A 35 -46.46 43.39 22.81
C GLN A 35 -46.01 42.33 23.86
N GLN A 36 -44.97 41.53 23.53
CA GLN A 36 -43.82 41.34 24.45
C GLN A 36 -42.52 40.93 23.71
N THR A 37 -41.44 41.67 24.02
CA THR A 37 -40.00 41.34 23.87
C THR A 37 -39.52 40.47 22.70
N ALA A 38 -38.92 41.12 21.70
CA ALA A 38 -37.76 40.54 21.00
C ALA A 38 -36.48 40.89 21.79
N GLY A 39 -35.63 39.88 22.04
CA GLY A 39 -34.24 40.05 22.44
C GLY A 39 -33.31 39.78 21.25
N GLU A 40 -32.04 40.16 21.34
CA GLU A 40 -31.10 40.09 20.22
C GLU A 40 -30.66 38.64 19.94
N THR A 41 -30.92 38.14 18.73
CA THR A 41 -30.35 36.87 18.20
C THR A 41 -30.10 36.94 16.70
N ASN A 42 -28.87 36.62 16.30
CA ASN A 42 -28.39 36.06 15.02
C ASN A 42 -28.98 36.56 13.69
N ASN A 43 -28.19 37.36 12.96
CA ASN A 43 -28.29 37.49 11.50
C ASN A 43 -27.20 36.65 10.82
N THR A 44 -27.48 35.37 10.60
CA THR A 44 -26.74 34.48 9.69
C THR A 44 -27.75 33.64 8.93
N SER A 45 -28.40 34.26 7.94
CA SER A 45 -29.31 33.56 7.03
C SER A 45 -28.50 32.74 6.03
N GLY A 46 -28.18 31.50 6.39
CA GLY A 46 -27.73 30.52 5.41
C GLY A 46 -28.88 30.26 4.42
N VAL A 47 -28.64 30.49 3.13
CA VAL A 47 -29.50 29.98 2.06
C VAL A 47 -29.24 28.49 1.99
N ILE A 48 -30.27 27.67 2.23
CA ILE A 48 -30.13 26.21 2.30
C ILE A 48 -30.39 25.55 0.94
N HIS A 49 -31.12 26.24 0.06
CA HIS A 49 -31.35 25.86 -1.33
C HIS A 49 -31.42 27.12 -2.19
N GLU A 50 -30.63 27.17 -3.24
CA GLU A 50 -30.71 28.19 -4.30
C GLU A 50 -31.34 27.57 -5.56
N ASN A 51 -31.65 28.38 -6.58
CA ASN A 51 -32.38 27.91 -7.77
C ASN A 51 -31.38 27.43 -8.84
N PRO A 52 -31.41 26.16 -9.30
CA PRO A 52 -30.39 25.61 -10.20
C PRO A 52 -30.31 26.29 -11.58
N ASP A 53 -31.33 27.03 -12.00
CA ASP A 53 -31.28 27.86 -13.23
C ASP A 53 -30.63 29.26 -13.00
N GLU A 54 -30.19 29.58 -11.78
CA GLU A 54 -29.62 30.88 -11.36
C GLU A 54 -28.28 30.76 -10.60
N VAL A 55 -27.70 29.55 -10.50
CA VAL A 55 -26.34 29.32 -9.98
C VAL A 55 -25.32 29.58 -11.09
N ASP A 56 -24.14 30.13 -10.74
CA ASP A 56 -22.98 30.23 -11.63
C ASP A 56 -22.04 29.06 -11.25
N ASP A 57 -22.08 27.96 -12.03
CA ASP A 57 -21.55 26.64 -11.63
C ASP A 57 -20.08 26.70 -11.16
N GLU A 58 -19.24 27.48 -11.85
CA GLU A 58 -17.82 27.67 -11.54
C GLU A 58 -17.59 28.30 -10.15
N ASP A 59 -18.44 29.22 -9.71
CA ASP A 59 -18.23 30.04 -8.50
C ASP A 59 -18.57 29.28 -7.21
N ASP A 60 -19.37 28.21 -7.30
CA ASP A 60 -19.69 27.30 -6.19
C ASP A 60 -18.79 26.05 -6.13
N LEU A 61 -18.32 25.52 -7.26
CA LEU A 61 -17.28 24.48 -7.29
C LEU A 61 -16.01 24.96 -6.57
N ASN A 62 -15.58 26.19 -6.83
CA ASN A 62 -14.45 26.82 -6.12
C ASN A 62 -14.65 26.90 -4.59
N ARG A 63 -15.89 27.07 -4.10
CA ARG A 63 -16.20 27.08 -2.66
C ARG A 63 -16.17 25.67 -2.08
N LEU A 64 -16.58 24.66 -2.84
CA LEU A 64 -16.51 23.26 -2.44
C LEU A 64 -15.06 22.76 -2.35
N ILE A 65 -14.21 23.08 -3.33
CA ILE A 65 -12.76 22.83 -3.29
C ILE A 65 -12.13 23.49 -2.05
N SER A 66 -12.49 24.74 -1.76
CA SER A 66 -12.01 25.47 -0.58
C SER A 66 -12.42 24.79 0.73
N TYR A 67 -13.63 24.23 0.80
CA TYR A 67 -14.12 23.49 1.97
C TYR A 67 -13.40 22.15 2.16
N LEU A 68 -13.26 21.36 1.09
CA LEU A 68 -12.61 20.04 1.10
C LEU A 68 -11.11 20.16 1.43
N SER A 69 -10.43 21.16 0.85
CA SER A 69 -9.05 21.53 1.23
C SER A 69 -8.94 21.85 2.72
N GLY A 70 -9.89 22.61 3.28
CA GLY A 70 -9.93 22.94 4.71
C GLY A 70 -10.10 21.71 5.62
N GLU A 71 -10.86 20.71 5.19
CA GLU A 71 -11.06 19.45 5.92
C GLU A 71 -9.80 18.58 5.87
N LEU A 72 -9.22 18.36 4.68
CA LEU A 72 -7.95 17.64 4.50
C LEU A 72 -6.82 18.25 5.35
N ASN A 73 -6.70 19.58 5.35
CA ASN A 73 -5.73 20.31 6.16
C ASN A 73 -6.00 20.19 7.68
N THR A 74 -7.27 20.13 8.09
CA THR A 74 -7.67 19.88 9.48
C THR A 74 -7.25 18.48 9.95
N GLN A 75 -7.38 17.48 9.07
CA GLN A 75 -7.01 16.09 9.34
C GLN A 75 -5.49 15.88 9.38
N ILE A 76 -4.74 16.50 8.45
CA ILE A 76 -3.26 16.61 8.46
C ILE A 76 -2.75 17.21 9.78
N GLY A 77 -3.38 18.31 10.24
CA GLY A 77 -3.08 18.95 11.52
C GLY A 77 -3.42 18.06 12.73
N SER A 78 -4.59 17.44 12.75
CA SER A 78 -5.04 16.48 13.77
C SER A 78 -4.08 15.31 13.91
N SER A 79 -3.62 14.75 12.79
CA SER A 79 -2.64 13.68 12.73
C SER A 79 -1.28 14.11 13.32
N THR A 80 -0.75 15.27 12.92
CA THR A 80 0.52 15.82 13.45
C THR A 80 0.43 16.11 14.95
N LEU A 81 -0.72 16.61 15.41
CA LEU A 81 -0.99 16.89 16.82
C LEU A 81 -0.99 15.61 17.67
N ARG A 82 -1.67 14.56 17.20
CA ARG A 82 -1.69 13.23 17.85
C ARG A 82 -0.31 12.58 17.87
N LEU A 83 0.45 12.70 16.77
CA LEU A 83 1.84 12.23 16.70
C LEU A 83 2.73 12.90 17.75
N SER A 84 2.59 14.22 17.95
CA SER A 84 3.34 14.95 18.98
C SER A 84 3.03 14.51 20.41
N GLN A 85 1.86 13.90 20.63
CA GLN A 85 1.41 13.35 21.92
C GLN A 85 1.81 11.86 22.09
N GLY A 86 2.34 11.23 21.04
CA GLY A 86 2.70 9.80 21.02
C GLY A 86 1.54 8.87 20.72
N GLU A 87 0.41 9.39 20.22
CA GLU A 87 -0.79 8.62 19.86
C GLU A 87 -0.69 8.06 18.42
N TYR A 88 0.33 7.23 18.14
CA TYR A 88 0.70 6.84 16.76
C TYR A 88 -0.47 6.26 15.94
N GLU A 89 -1.23 5.32 16.50
CA GLU A 89 -2.35 4.71 15.76
C GLU A 89 -3.49 5.72 15.51
N ALA A 90 -3.75 6.64 16.46
CA ALA A 90 -4.75 7.69 16.28
C ALA A 90 -4.29 8.75 15.28
N ALA A 91 -2.97 9.06 15.24
CA ALA A 91 -2.38 9.90 14.21
C ALA A 91 -2.50 9.27 12.81
N LYS A 92 -2.36 7.94 12.72
CA LYS A 92 -2.48 7.17 11.47
C LYS A 92 -3.93 6.95 11.03
N SER A 93 -4.87 6.95 11.99
CA SER A 93 -6.33 6.93 11.78
C SER A 93 -6.86 8.28 11.31
N ALA A 94 -6.27 9.40 11.75
CA ALA A 94 -6.60 10.74 11.27
C ALA A 94 -6.11 11.03 9.83
N LEU A 95 -5.58 10.01 9.14
CA LEU A 95 -5.25 9.98 7.72
C LEU A 95 -5.75 8.67 7.08
N GLY A 96 -6.84 8.10 7.62
CA GLY A 96 -7.50 6.91 7.07
C GLY A 96 -8.77 7.28 6.31
N ASP A 97 -9.81 6.46 6.49
CA ASP A 97 -11.02 6.42 5.67
C ASP A 97 -11.72 7.79 5.51
N ASP A 98 -11.78 8.61 6.57
CA ASP A 98 -12.33 9.98 6.53
C ASP A 98 -11.52 10.95 5.62
N TYR A 99 -10.21 10.71 5.51
CA TYR A 99 -9.29 11.45 4.62
C TYR A 99 -9.40 10.95 3.19
N ASP A 100 -9.47 9.63 3.01
CA ASP A 100 -9.63 9.00 1.69
C ASP A 100 -10.96 9.42 1.02
N ASP A 101 -12.05 9.49 1.79
CA ASP A 101 -13.36 10.01 1.36
C ASP A 101 -13.33 11.53 1.05
N SER A 102 -12.63 12.32 1.87
CA SER A 102 -12.45 13.76 1.65
C SER A 102 -11.59 14.05 0.41
N LEU A 103 -10.56 13.22 0.17
CA LEU A 103 -9.63 13.36 -0.94
C LEU A 103 -10.27 12.91 -2.26
N SER A 104 -11.03 11.82 -2.28
CA SER A 104 -11.81 11.42 -3.47
C SER A 104 -12.72 12.56 -3.92
N LYS A 105 -13.45 13.19 -2.99
CA LYS A 105 -14.33 14.34 -3.29
C LYS A 105 -13.55 15.56 -3.76
N TYR A 106 -12.35 15.80 -3.23
CA TYR A 106 -11.48 16.87 -3.68
C TYR A 106 -11.03 16.63 -5.13
N VAL A 107 -10.57 15.42 -5.46
CA VAL A 107 -10.12 15.03 -6.81
C VAL A 107 -11.26 15.06 -7.84
N ASP A 108 -12.44 14.56 -7.48
CA ASP A 108 -13.62 14.59 -8.34
C ASP A 108 -13.99 16.04 -8.74
N VAL A 109 -14.04 16.95 -7.76
CA VAL A 109 -14.45 18.35 -7.96
C VAL A 109 -13.31 19.20 -8.59
N GLU A 110 -12.04 18.93 -8.27
CA GLU A 110 -10.90 19.60 -8.92
C GLU A 110 -10.91 19.35 -10.43
N GLY A 111 -11.12 18.08 -10.84
CA GLY A 111 -11.16 17.66 -12.24
C GLY A 111 -12.28 18.27 -13.09
N GLU A 112 -13.24 18.95 -12.45
CA GLU A 112 -14.34 19.69 -13.08
C GLU A 112 -14.04 21.21 -13.20
N THR A 113 -12.86 21.67 -12.77
CA THR A 113 -12.43 23.09 -12.80
C THR A 113 -11.16 23.33 -13.62
N ASP A 114 -11.02 24.54 -14.20
CA ASP A 114 -9.83 24.98 -14.97
C ASP A 114 -8.62 25.37 -14.07
N GLY A 115 -8.49 24.77 -12.88
CA GLY A 115 -7.47 25.10 -11.87
C GLY A 115 -6.22 24.21 -11.90
N ASP A 116 -5.07 24.78 -11.52
CA ASP A 116 -3.90 24.00 -11.09
C ASP A 116 -4.09 23.67 -9.59
N GLY A 117 -4.59 22.47 -9.26
CA GLY A 117 -4.90 22.03 -7.88
C GLY A 117 -3.85 21.07 -7.26
N SER A 118 -3.96 20.83 -5.96
CA SER A 118 -2.92 20.17 -5.13
C SER A 118 -3.19 18.68 -4.85
N ARG A 119 -3.89 17.96 -5.74
CA ARG A 119 -4.24 16.54 -5.52
C ARG A 119 -3.04 15.62 -5.30
N GLU A 120 -1.97 15.78 -6.08
CA GLU A 120 -0.78 14.91 -6.05
C GLU A 120 0.02 15.16 -4.76
N GLU A 121 0.01 16.39 -4.26
CA GLU A 121 0.53 16.78 -2.95
C GLU A 121 -0.29 16.16 -1.81
N TYR A 122 -1.63 16.18 -1.88
CA TYR A 122 -2.49 15.59 -0.83
C TYR A 122 -2.37 14.05 -0.75
N GLU A 123 -2.28 13.36 -1.89
CA GLU A 123 -1.96 11.92 -1.94
C GLU A 123 -0.58 11.65 -1.30
N THR A 124 0.45 12.38 -1.74
CA THR A 124 1.84 12.16 -1.28
C THR A 124 2.04 12.54 0.20
N VAL A 125 1.33 13.55 0.70
CA VAL A 125 1.28 13.91 2.13
C VAL A 125 0.72 12.76 2.97
N GLN A 126 -0.35 12.12 2.52
CA GLN A 126 -0.97 11.03 3.26
C GLN A 126 0.00 9.86 3.44
N GLU A 127 0.66 9.41 2.37
CA GLU A 127 1.66 8.33 2.41
C GLU A 127 2.85 8.75 3.30
N THR A 128 3.48 9.89 3.00
CA THR A 128 4.71 10.33 3.68
C THR A 128 4.49 10.59 5.18
N GLN A 129 3.32 11.12 5.57
CA GLN A 129 3.00 11.35 6.98
C GLN A 129 2.68 10.05 7.71
N ARG A 130 2.01 9.08 7.07
CA ARG A 130 1.79 7.74 7.62
C ARG A 130 3.10 6.96 7.79
N GLU A 131 4.06 7.10 6.87
CA GLU A 131 5.42 6.59 7.08
C GLU A 131 6.13 7.29 8.24
N TYR A 132 6.09 8.63 8.31
CA TYR A 132 6.77 9.39 9.37
C TYR A 132 6.27 9.00 10.77
N ILE A 133 4.96 8.78 10.93
CA ILE A 133 4.36 8.25 12.17
C ILE A 133 5.00 6.91 12.57
N ASP A 134 5.17 5.99 11.61
CA ASP A 134 5.79 4.69 11.86
C ASP A 134 7.29 4.81 12.20
N THR A 135 8.02 5.70 11.51
CA THR A 135 9.44 6.03 11.79
C THR A 135 9.63 6.57 13.21
N VAL A 136 8.81 7.53 13.62
CA VAL A 136 8.84 8.13 14.97
C VAL A 136 8.48 7.10 16.05
N ARG A 137 7.46 6.26 15.81
CA ARG A 137 7.10 5.15 16.71
C ARG A 137 8.27 4.19 16.89
N GLU A 138 8.91 3.79 15.79
CA GLU A 138 10.06 2.87 15.84
C GLU A 138 11.28 3.50 16.53
N PHE A 139 11.54 4.79 16.34
CA PHE A 139 12.62 5.50 17.04
C PHE A 139 12.42 5.43 18.55
N HIS A 140 11.22 5.77 19.05
CA HIS A 140 10.92 5.73 20.48
C HIS A 140 10.90 4.31 21.05
N GLU A 141 10.53 3.29 20.28
CA GLU A 141 10.71 1.88 20.68
C GLU A 141 12.17 1.45 20.73
N THR A 142 12.95 1.83 19.72
CA THR A 142 14.36 1.47 19.60
C THR A 142 15.17 2.14 20.71
N ARG A 143 14.79 3.35 21.16
CA ARG A 143 15.39 3.99 22.34
C ARG A 143 15.08 3.22 23.62
N ARG A 144 13.84 2.79 23.84
CA ARG A 144 13.47 1.92 24.99
C ARG A 144 14.28 0.62 25.00
N LYS A 145 14.45 -0.01 23.84
CA LYS A 145 15.27 -1.23 23.65
C LYS A 145 16.76 -0.96 23.92
N TYR A 146 17.28 0.19 23.48
CA TYR A 146 18.66 0.63 23.74
C TYR A 146 18.92 0.89 25.23
N GLU A 147 18.02 1.59 25.92
CA GLU A 147 18.13 1.89 27.36
C GLU A 147 18.11 0.61 28.20
N ALA A 148 17.30 -0.39 27.82
CA ALA A 148 17.32 -1.72 28.44
C ALA A 148 18.66 -2.44 28.22
N ALA A 149 19.20 -2.45 26.99
CA ALA A 149 20.50 -3.04 26.69
C ALA A 149 21.65 -2.38 27.47
N LYS A 150 21.61 -1.04 27.64
CA LYS A 150 22.57 -0.30 28.49
C LYS A 150 22.47 -0.69 29.96
N GLN A 151 21.26 -0.90 30.49
CA GLN A 151 21.04 -1.34 31.88
C GLN A 151 21.49 -2.79 32.11
N ALA A 152 21.31 -3.67 31.11
CA ALA A 152 21.79 -5.05 31.13
C ALA A 152 23.32 -5.19 30.94
N GLY A 153 24.00 -4.13 30.47
CA GLY A 153 25.43 -4.15 30.17
C GLY A 153 25.78 -4.71 28.78
N GLU A 154 24.79 -4.88 27.91
CA GLU A 154 24.93 -5.46 26.56
C GLU A 154 25.53 -4.44 25.57
N THR A 155 26.81 -4.10 25.75
CA THR A 155 27.44 -2.96 25.05
C THR A 155 27.44 -3.06 23.52
N GLU A 156 27.55 -4.27 22.95
CA GLU A 156 27.47 -4.48 21.49
C GLU A 156 26.03 -4.25 21.00
N ARG A 157 25.04 -4.82 21.68
CA ARG A 157 23.62 -4.68 21.36
C ARG A 157 23.15 -3.23 21.46
N ALA A 158 23.64 -2.49 22.46
CA ALA A 158 23.37 -1.07 22.61
C ALA A 158 23.90 -0.24 21.43
N ARG A 159 25.08 -0.58 20.87
CA ARG A 159 25.64 0.09 19.69
C ARG A 159 24.86 -0.21 18.42
N GLU A 160 24.42 -1.46 18.22
CA GLU A 160 23.53 -1.81 17.10
C GLU A 160 22.25 -0.97 17.11
N LEU A 161 21.63 -0.85 18.28
CA LEU A 161 20.40 -0.07 18.49
C LEU A 161 20.67 1.43 18.33
N ALA A 162 21.79 1.96 18.83
CA ALA A 162 22.20 3.34 18.62
C ALA A 162 22.43 3.68 17.12
N ARG A 163 22.92 2.73 16.30
CA ARG A 163 22.99 2.93 14.84
C ARG A 163 21.64 2.83 14.15
N ARG A 164 20.70 2.01 14.66
CA ARG A 164 19.31 2.01 14.17
C ARG A 164 18.62 3.34 14.48
N LEU A 165 18.88 3.93 15.65
CA LEU A 165 18.40 5.27 16.02
C LEU A 165 18.98 6.39 15.15
N SER A 166 20.23 6.26 14.68
CA SER A 166 20.80 7.20 13.71
C SER A 166 19.99 7.18 12.40
N ARG A 167 19.85 5.99 11.79
CA ARG A 167 19.09 5.79 10.55
C ARG A 167 17.66 6.30 10.67
N LEU A 168 16.89 5.83 11.64
CA LEU A 168 15.49 6.26 11.84
C LEU A 168 15.34 7.79 12.00
N ALA A 169 16.34 8.45 12.58
CA ALA A 169 16.34 9.90 12.69
C ALA A 169 16.75 10.60 11.38
N GLU A 170 17.61 10.00 10.55
CA GLU A 170 17.98 10.45 9.19
C GLU A 170 16.83 10.22 8.18
N ASP A 171 16.17 9.07 8.27
CA ASP A 171 14.96 8.71 7.53
C ASP A 171 13.84 9.71 7.85
N GLY A 172 13.60 9.97 9.15
CA GLY A 172 12.66 10.99 9.61
C GLY A 172 13.05 12.43 9.26
N GLU A 173 14.35 12.75 9.16
CA GLU A 173 14.83 14.07 8.71
C GLU A 173 14.46 14.30 7.23
N THR A 174 14.48 13.23 6.44
CA THR A 174 14.09 13.24 5.03
C THR A 174 12.57 13.35 4.86
N GLN A 175 11.80 12.49 5.55
CA GLN A 175 10.33 12.47 5.50
C GLN A 175 9.72 13.81 6.00
N SER A 176 10.20 14.34 7.13
CA SER A 176 9.71 15.62 7.66
C SER A 176 10.12 16.83 6.82
N GLY A 177 11.27 16.77 6.14
CA GLY A 177 11.63 17.78 5.12
C GLY A 177 10.64 17.79 3.96
N SER A 178 10.37 16.62 3.37
CA SER A 178 9.43 16.47 2.26
C SER A 178 8.02 16.95 2.63
N LEU A 179 7.55 16.64 3.84
CA LEU A 179 6.24 17.11 4.34
C LEU A 179 6.18 18.63 4.47
N VAL A 180 7.22 19.29 4.99
CA VAL A 180 7.27 20.77 5.07
C VAL A 180 7.27 21.42 3.68
N ASP A 181 7.97 20.83 2.71
CA ASP A 181 7.97 21.33 1.33
C ASP A 181 6.58 21.16 0.67
N MET A 182 5.91 20.01 0.85
CA MET A 182 4.54 19.75 0.32
C MET A 182 3.47 20.60 1.00
N PHE A 183 3.53 20.78 2.32
CA PHE A 183 2.68 21.74 3.04
C PHE A 183 2.89 23.16 2.51
N GLY A 184 4.11 23.48 2.06
CA GLY A 184 4.45 24.70 1.33
C GLY A 184 3.67 24.83 0.01
N SER A 185 3.67 23.82 -0.86
CA SER A 185 2.89 23.83 -2.11
C SER A 185 1.40 24.04 -1.85
N ILE A 186 0.78 23.17 -1.02
CA ILE A 186 -0.64 23.21 -0.67
C ILE A 186 -1.05 24.59 -0.13
N SER A 187 -0.23 25.21 0.72
CA SER A 187 -0.51 26.54 1.28
C SER A 187 -0.46 27.67 0.23
N ASN A 188 0.33 27.52 -0.85
CA ASN A 188 0.43 28.52 -1.92
C ASN A 188 -0.69 28.37 -2.98
N GLU A 189 -1.18 27.15 -3.20
CA GLU A 189 -2.19 26.83 -4.22
C GLU A 189 -3.61 26.94 -3.67
N THR A 190 -3.85 26.57 -2.41
CA THR A 190 -5.18 26.54 -1.79
C THR A 190 -5.47 27.71 -0.83
N ASP A 191 -4.62 28.74 -0.82
CA ASP A 191 -4.67 29.92 0.09
C ASP A 191 -4.80 29.55 1.60
N SER A 192 -4.39 28.33 1.97
CA SER A 192 -4.52 27.74 3.32
C SER A 192 -3.24 27.92 4.16
N ASP A 193 -3.34 27.75 5.49
CA ASP A 193 -2.20 27.94 6.41
C ASP A 193 -1.84 26.66 7.19
N LEU A 194 -0.79 25.96 6.73
CA LEU A 194 -0.19 24.80 7.40
C LEU A 194 1.05 25.17 8.26
N THR A 195 1.24 26.44 8.63
CA THR A 195 2.42 26.90 9.38
C THR A 195 2.52 26.27 10.78
N GLU A 196 1.38 26.06 11.47
CA GLU A 196 1.38 25.44 12.81
C GLU A 196 1.74 23.94 12.73
N THR A 197 1.14 23.20 11.80
CA THR A 197 1.49 21.81 11.45
C THR A 197 2.99 21.67 11.15
N SER A 198 3.52 22.52 10.26
CA SER A 198 4.94 22.54 9.89
C SER A 198 5.85 22.81 11.08
N THR A 199 5.45 23.73 11.98
CA THR A 199 6.18 24.05 13.21
C THR A 199 6.19 22.88 14.19
N GLN A 200 5.08 22.16 14.31
CA GLN A 200 4.95 20.99 15.19
C GLN A 200 5.78 19.81 14.67
N LEU A 201 5.76 19.56 13.36
CA LEU A 201 6.57 18.52 12.71
C LEU A 201 8.07 18.78 12.90
N ALA A 202 8.53 20.02 12.66
CA ALA A 202 9.90 20.44 12.91
C ALA A 202 10.30 20.31 14.40
N SER A 203 9.37 20.49 15.33
CA SER A 203 9.62 20.29 16.77
C SER A 203 9.82 18.82 17.14
N ILE A 204 9.04 17.90 16.55
CA ILE A 204 9.20 16.44 16.71
C ILE A 204 10.57 16.02 16.17
N GLN A 205 10.90 16.41 14.93
CA GLN A 205 12.18 16.05 14.31
C GLN A 205 13.39 16.62 15.07
N SER A 206 13.28 17.86 15.57
CA SER A 206 14.32 18.48 16.42
C SER A 206 14.56 17.68 17.71
N ASN A 207 13.50 17.20 18.36
CA ASN A 207 13.61 16.39 19.58
C ASN A 207 14.19 14.99 19.34
N ILE A 208 13.88 14.37 18.19
CA ILE A 208 14.50 13.12 17.71
C ILE A 208 15.99 13.32 17.44
N THR A 209 16.33 14.43 16.78
CA THR A 209 17.71 14.82 16.45
C THR A 209 18.56 15.06 17.70
N GLU A 210 18.01 15.73 18.72
CA GLU A 210 18.68 15.92 20.00
C GLU A 210 18.97 14.57 20.70
N GLN A 211 17.97 13.67 20.75
CA GLN A 211 18.12 12.32 21.30
C GLN A 211 19.14 11.47 20.52
N ARG A 212 19.14 11.53 19.18
CA ARG A 212 20.15 10.89 18.31
C ARG A 212 21.54 11.35 18.71
N ASN A 213 21.75 12.68 18.75
CA ASN A 213 23.05 13.27 18.97
C ASN A 213 23.60 12.98 20.37
N GLU A 214 22.75 12.96 21.41
CA GLU A 214 23.17 12.55 22.76
C GLU A 214 23.61 11.08 22.79
N ILE A 215 22.84 10.18 22.16
CA ILE A 215 23.17 8.75 22.12
C ILE A 215 24.47 8.50 21.34
N ILE A 216 24.65 9.14 20.18
CA ILE A 216 25.90 9.05 19.40
C ILE A 216 27.11 9.51 20.21
N GLY A 217 27.01 10.67 20.88
CA GLY A 217 28.08 11.22 21.73
C GLY A 217 28.42 10.38 22.96
N ARG A 218 27.55 9.45 23.39
CA ARG A 218 27.79 8.53 24.50
C ARG A 218 28.29 7.14 24.07
N GLU A 219 27.85 6.64 22.92
CA GLU A 219 28.21 5.29 22.46
C GLU A 219 29.41 5.23 21.52
N PHE A 220 29.69 6.30 20.76
CA PHE A 220 30.64 6.24 19.66
C PHE A 220 31.73 7.31 19.70
N ILE A 221 32.97 6.87 19.47
CA ILE A 221 34.16 7.70 19.31
C ILE A 221 34.17 8.23 17.88
N ALA A 222 34.16 9.56 17.73
CA ALA A 222 34.30 10.24 16.44
C ALA A 222 35.61 9.84 15.74
N THR A 223 35.54 9.68 14.41
CA THR A 223 36.69 9.32 13.57
C THR A 223 36.94 10.36 12.50
N ASN A 224 38.21 10.44 12.09
CA ASN A 224 38.70 11.26 11.01
C ASN A 224 39.35 10.33 9.98
N LEU A 225 38.82 10.39 8.76
CA LEU A 225 39.34 9.69 7.58
C LEU A 225 40.17 10.67 6.77
N THR A 226 41.49 10.47 6.70
CA THR A 226 42.38 11.28 5.88
C THR A 226 42.93 10.43 4.74
N VAL A 227 42.82 10.91 3.49
CA VAL A 227 43.43 10.27 2.29
C VAL A 227 44.30 11.27 1.53
N GLU A 228 45.26 10.76 0.75
CA GLU A 228 46.09 11.61 -0.11
C GLU A 228 45.26 12.22 -1.25
N SER A 229 44.91 13.49 -1.11
CA SER A 229 44.04 14.22 -2.05
C SER A 229 44.86 14.96 -3.11
N TYR A 230 44.94 14.35 -4.30
CA TYR A 230 45.39 14.97 -5.55
C TYR A 230 44.44 14.56 -6.68
N GLU A 231 44.33 15.37 -7.73
CA GLU A 231 43.43 15.08 -8.86
C GLU A 231 43.90 13.82 -9.60
N GLN A 232 43.07 12.77 -9.60
CA GLN A 232 43.38 11.50 -10.23
C GLN A 232 42.50 11.24 -11.45
N ASN A 233 43.13 10.99 -12.61
CA ASN A 233 42.44 10.47 -13.79
C ASN A 233 42.26 8.96 -13.60
N ILE A 234 41.01 8.49 -13.56
CA ILE A 234 40.68 7.10 -13.18
C ILE A 234 39.71 6.46 -14.16
N SER A 235 39.80 5.14 -14.29
CA SER A 235 38.95 4.33 -15.15
C SER A 235 38.84 2.90 -14.62
N PHE A 236 37.97 2.06 -15.17
CA PHE A 236 37.93 0.65 -14.78
C PHE A 236 39.29 -0.06 -15.00
N THR A 237 40.02 0.32 -16.05
CA THR A 237 41.36 -0.20 -16.36
C THR A 237 42.45 0.39 -15.47
N ASP A 238 42.37 1.68 -15.17
CA ASP A 238 43.36 2.47 -14.44
C ASP A 238 42.77 2.97 -13.12
N PRO A 239 42.87 2.18 -12.03
CA PRO A 239 42.16 2.47 -10.78
C PRO A 239 42.90 3.54 -9.96
N LEU A 240 42.20 4.52 -9.38
CA LEU A 240 41.65 4.26 -8.05
C LEU A 240 42.55 3.80 -6.89
N VAL A 241 43.85 4.08 -6.81
CA VAL A 241 44.63 3.70 -5.60
C VAL A 241 44.58 4.81 -4.57
N LEU A 242 44.05 4.52 -3.38
CA LEU A 242 44.03 5.43 -2.24
C LEU A 242 44.87 4.90 -1.09
N SER A 243 45.87 5.68 -0.71
CA SER A 243 46.55 5.57 0.57
C SER A 243 45.96 6.59 1.54
N GLY A 244 45.77 6.18 2.80
CA GLY A 244 45.18 7.03 3.82
C GLY A 244 45.40 6.52 5.22
N SER A 245 44.87 7.27 6.20
CA SER A 245 44.84 6.90 7.60
C SER A 245 43.45 7.11 8.20
N LEU A 246 43.11 6.23 9.13
CA LEU A 246 41.86 6.23 9.88
C LEU A 246 42.18 6.35 11.37
N ALA A 247 41.86 7.51 11.93
CA ALA A 247 42.11 7.82 13.33
C ALA A 247 40.83 8.28 14.03
N THR A 248 40.88 8.36 15.34
CA THR A 248 39.94 9.15 16.15
C THR A 248 40.27 10.64 16.06
N ASP A 249 39.34 11.52 16.41
CA ASP A 249 39.57 12.98 16.44
C ASP A 249 40.77 13.40 17.32
N ASN A 250 41.12 12.57 18.31
CA ASN A 250 42.28 12.78 19.19
C ASN A 250 43.61 12.25 18.59
N GLY A 251 43.63 11.84 17.31
CA GLY A 251 44.80 11.31 16.62
C GLY A 251 45.24 9.91 17.07
N THR A 252 44.42 9.19 17.83
CA THR A 252 44.68 7.77 18.16
C THR A 252 44.17 6.90 17.01
N PRO A 253 44.95 5.96 16.46
CA PRO A 253 44.49 5.05 15.40
C PRO A 253 43.20 4.31 15.73
N VAL A 254 42.43 3.96 14.70
CA VAL A 254 41.24 3.11 14.84
C VAL A 254 41.65 1.64 14.97
N GLU A 255 41.24 0.99 16.05
CA GLU A 255 41.52 -0.43 16.33
C GLU A 255 40.65 -1.36 15.45
N ALA A 256 41.00 -1.48 14.18
CA ALA A 256 40.38 -2.39 13.22
C ALA A 256 41.46 -3.15 12.43
N THR A 257 41.31 -4.47 12.27
CA THR A 257 42.22 -5.26 11.39
C THR A 257 41.80 -5.19 9.92
N ASN A 258 40.49 -5.04 9.67
CA ASN A 258 39.93 -4.74 8.36
C ASN A 258 38.86 -3.65 8.53
N ALA A 259 38.81 -2.71 7.59
CA ALA A 259 37.78 -1.68 7.50
C ALA A 259 36.97 -1.83 6.21
N SER A 260 35.69 -1.47 6.26
CA SER A 260 34.85 -1.34 5.07
C SER A 260 34.82 0.13 4.64
N PHE A 261 34.83 0.38 3.33
CA PHE A 261 34.77 1.73 2.75
C PHE A 261 33.74 1.75 1.61
N ALA A 262 32.80 2.69 1.66
CA ALA A 262 31.92 2.98 0.53
C ALA A 262 32.56 4.04 -0.38
N ILE A 263 32.63 3.74 -1.68
CA ILE A 263 33.13 4.66 -2.71
C ILE A 263 32.26 4.46 -3.97
N GLY A 264 31.57 5.52 -4.42
CA GLY A 264 30.89 5.53 -5.72
C GLY A 264 29.98 4.32 -5.99
N GLY A 265 29.15 3.94 -5.00
CA GLY A 265 28.22 2.81 -5.08
C GLY A 265 28.84 1.41 -4.91
N GLN A 266 30.10 1.30 -4.48
CA GLN A 266 30.74 0.02 -4.11
C GLN A 266 31.18 0.05 -2.66
N THR A 267 31.01 -1.07 -1.94
CA THR A 267 31.66 -1.30 -0.65
C THR A 267 32.90 -2.17 -0.85
N LEU A 268 34.05 -1.66 -0.44
CA LEU A 268 35.34 -2.35 -0.46
C LEU A 268 35.75 -2.71 0.97
N GLN A 269 36.48 -3.82 1.14
CA GLN A 269 37.16 -4.13 2.39
C GLN A 269 38.68 -4.13 2.15
N THR A 270 39.42 -3.49 3.05
CA THR A 270 40.88 -3.55 3.08
C THR A 270 41.38 -3.72 4.51
N ALA A 271 42.64 -4.17 4.64
CA ALA A 271 43.32 -4.22 5.92
C ALA A 271 43.67 -2.80 6.40
N VAL A 272 43.64 -2.59 7.71
CA VAL A 272 44.17 -1.40 8.37
C VAL A 272 45.30 -1.85 9.30
N ASP A 273 46.42 -1.12 9.32
CA ASP A 273 47.56 -1.47 10.15
C ASP A 273 47.48 -0.87 11.57
N ALA A 274 48.49 -1.19 12.40
CA ALA A 274 48.52 -0.77 13.80
C ALA A 274 48.75 0.75 13.99
N ASP A 275 49.21 1.45 12.95
CA ASP A 275 49.36 2.91 12.92
C ASP A 275 48.14 3.58 12.23
N GLY A 276 47.07 2.80 11.97
CA GLY A 276 45.81 3.26 11.37
C GLY A 276 45.89 3.49 9.85
N GLN A 277 46.98 3.09 9.19
CA GLN A 277 47.15 3.30 7.75
C GLN A 277 46.44 2.22 6.94
N PHE A 278 45.99 2.57 5.74
CA PHE A 278 45.43 1.64 4.77
C PHE A 278 45.80 2.01 3.34
N GLU A 279 45.79 1.00 2.46
CA GLU A 279 45.81 1.15 1.02
C GLU A 279 44.57 0.42 0.47
N LEU A 280 43.82 1.04 -0.45
CA LEU A 280 42.70 0.41 -1.15
C LEU A 280 42.74 0.70 -2.64
N THR A 281 42.11 -0.17 -3.43
CA THR A 281 42.00 -0.04 -4.89
C THR A 281 40.53 -0.04 -5.31
N TYR A 282 40.03 1.09 -5.81
CA TYR A 282 38.67 1.25 -6.33
C TYR A 282 38.65 1.23 -7.87
N ARG A 283 37.80 0.40 -8.48
CA ARG A 283 37.57 0.43 -9.94
C ARG A 283 36.23 1.09 -10.22
N PRO A 284 36.18 2.29 -10.81
CA PRO A 284 34.91 2.96 -11.10
C PRO A 284 34.10 2.15 -12.13
N ILE A 285 32.85 1.86 -11.77
CA ILE A 285 31.89 1.10 -12.60
C ILE A 285 30.60 1.92 -12.79
N ARG A 286 29.86 2.15 -11.70
CA ARG A 286 28.52 2.78 -11.72
C ARG A 286 28.51 4.31 -11.59
N VAL A 287 29.62 4.93 -11.21
CA VAL A 287 29.71 6.39 -11.09
C VAL A 287 29.57 7.06 -12.47
N PRO A 288 28.97 8.26 -12.55
CA PRO A 288 28.93 9.03 -13.79
C PRO A 288 30.33 9.27 -14.38
N ALA A 289 30.42 9.21 -15.71
CA ALA A 289 31.64 9.50 -16.47
C ALA A 289 32.04 10.99 -16.45
N ASN A 290 31.18 11.86 -15.91
CA ASN A 290 31.43 13.28 -15.72
C ASN A 290 31.63 13.65 -14.23
N SER A 291 31.80 12.67 -13.33
CA SER A 291 32.13 12.93 -11.93
C SER A 291 33.51 13.59 -11.81
N SER A 292 33.54 14.79 -11.21
CA SER A 292 34.75 15.53 -10.84
C SER A 292 35.24 15.23 -9.43
N GLU A 293 34.44 14.55 -8.62
CA GLU A 293 34.70 14.25 -7.21
C GLU A 293 34.15 12.86 -6.83
N LEU A 294 34.73 12.24 -5.81
CA LEU A 294 34.20 11.05 -5.14
C LEU A 294 34.27 11.24 -3.62
N THR A 295 33.18 10.91 -2.92
CA THR A 295 33.20 10.72 -1.47
C THR A 295 33.71 9.31 -1.15
N VAL A 296 34.62 9.22 -0.19
CA VAL A 296 35.11 7.98 0.42
C VAL A 296 34.60 7.95 1.85
N THR A 297 33.77 6.97 2.20
CA THR A 297 33.12 6.89 3.52
C THR A 297 33.56 5.61 4.25
N TYR A 298 34.20 5.76 5.41
CA TYR A 298 34.52 4.64 6.32
C TYR A 298 33.22 4.11 6.95
N LEU A 299 33.02 2.80 6.84
CA LEU A 299 31.89 2.07 7.40
C LEU A 299 32.36 1.15 8.55
N PRO A 300 32.12 1.54 9.83
CA PRO A 300 32.30 0.66 10.98
C PRO A 300 31.32 -0.52 10.95
N SER A 301 31.67 -1.64 11.58
CA SER A 301 30.69 -2.70 11.89
C SER A 301 29.63 -2.19 12.88
N ASN A 302 28.41 -2.78 12.86
CA ASN A 302 27.31 -2.28 13.69
C ASN A 302 27.65 -2.24 15.21
N SER A 303 28.42 -3.21 15.71
CA SER A 303 28.88 -3.28 17.11
C SER A 303 30.16 -2.50 17.42
N SER A 304 30.77 -1.84 16.42
CA SER A 304 31.99 -1.02 16.58
C SER A 304 31.75 0.21 17.47
N VAL A 305 32.77 0.62 18.24
CA VAL A 305 32.79 1.88 18.99
C VAL A 305 33.02 3.12 18.11
N TYR A 306 33.37 2.96 16.84
CA TYR A 306 33.78 4.08 15.98
C TYR A 306 32.62 4.67 15.18
N GLN A 307 32.58 5.99 15.02
CA GLN A 307 31.62 6.66 14.12
C GLN A 307 31.97 6.45 12.65
N ILE A 308 30.99 6.64 11.77
CA ILE A 308 31.21 6.81 10.33
C ILE A 308 32.00 8.11 10.13
N SER A 309 32.89 8.14 9.14
CA SER A 309 33.60 9.36 8.72
C SER A 309 33.87 9.31 7.23
N GLU A 310 33.95 10.47 6.59
CA GLU A 310 34.09 10.57 5.14
C GLU A 310 35.04 11.67 4.70
N GLN A 311 35.57 11.51 3.49
CA GLN A 311 36.47 12.46 2.84
C GLN A 311 36.22 12.48 1.34
N THR A 312 35.91 13.66 0.80
CA THR A 312 35.77 13.89 -0.64
C THR A 312 37.13 14.14 -1.29
N ILE A 313 37.33 13.60 -2.49
CA ILE A 313 38.55 13.73 -3.29
C ILE A 313 38.24 14.12 -4.74
N PRO A 314 39.07 14.98 -5.38
CA PRO A 314 38.92 15.35 -6.78
C PRO A 314 39.39 14.23 -7.72
N VAL A 315 38.59 13.94 -8.76
CA VAL A 315 38.89 12.91 -9.76
C VAL A 315 38.50 13.37 -11.17
N SER A 316 38.99 12.64 -12.18
CA SER A 316 38.59 12.76 -13.58
C SER A 316 38.25 11.36 -14.08
N VAL A 317 36.96 11.05 -14.22
CA VAL A 317 36.51 9.70 -14.59
C VAL A 317 36.54 9.52 -16.12
N THR A 318 37.43 8.66 -16.60
CA THR A 318 37.48 8.24 -18.00
C THR A 318 36.60 7.00 -18.22
N GLN A 319 35.52 7.16 -19.00
CA GLN A 319 34.65 6.06 -19.40
C GLN A 319 35.39 5.05 -20.29
N VAL A 320 35.25 3.76 -19.98
CA VAL A 320 35.69 2.66 -20.86
C VAL A 320 34.50 1.91 -21.45
N THR A 321 34.73 1.25 -22.59
CA THR A 321 33.74 0.34 -23.21
C THR A 321 34.11 -1.10 -22.90
N ALA A 322 33.19 -1.83 -22.30
CA ALA A 322 33.27 -3.27 -22.05
C ALA A 322 32.71 -4.08 -23.23
N THR A 323 33.16 -5.33 -23.31
CA THR A 323 32.65 -6.35 -24.22
C THR A 323 31.63 -7.20 -23.49
N THR A 324 30.44 -7.35 -24.07
CA THR A 324 29.38 -8.25 -23.59
C THR A 324 29.23 -9.44 -24.52
N ALA A 325 29.30 -10.66 -23.98
CA ALA A 325 28.99 -11.89 -24.67
C ALA A 325 27.66 -12.46 -24.16
N LEU A 326 26.77 -12.83 -25.08
CA LEU A 326 25.45 -13.40 -24.78
C LEU A 326 25.40 -14.88 -25.20
N SER A 327 24.69 -15.72 -24.45
CA SER A 327 24.58 -17.16 -24.72
C SER A 327 23.27 -17.75 -24.21
N GLY A 328 22.61 -18.57 -25.04
CA GLY A 328 21.18 -18.86 -24.91
C GLY A 328 20.34 -17.80 -25.66
N PRO A 329 19.00 -17.90 -25.66
CA PRO A 329 18.22 -19.00 -25.08
C PRO A 329 18.36 -20.31 -25.88
N ALA A 330 17.83 -21.42 -25.35
CA ALA A 330 18.25 -22.77 -25.74
C ALA A 330 17.19 -23.65 -26.44
N LYS A 331 15.89 -23.34 -26.32
CA LYS A 331 14.86 -24.06 -27.09
C LYS A 331 14.87 -23.60 -28.56
N SER A 332 14.29 -24.42 -29.44
CA SER A 332 14.10 -24.10 -30.86
C SER A 332 12.85 -23.27 -31.17
N ALA A 333 11.95 -23.12 -30.20
CA ALA A 333 10.74 -22.30 -30.21
C ALA A 333 10.35 -21.98 -28.75
N TYR A 334 9.59 -20.91 -28.57
CA TYR A 334 8.96 -20.48 -27.32
C TYR A 334 7.55 -19.98 -27.64
N GLY A 335 6.56 -20.30 -26.81
CA GLY A 335 5.21 -19.73 -26.89
C GLY A 335 4.93 -18.74 -25.76
N TYR A 336 3.66 -18.55 -25.39
CA TYR A 336 3.23 -17.66 -24.31
C TYR A 336 3.57 -18.24 -22.94
N ALA A 337 3.75 -17.36 -21.94
CA ALA A 337 4.21 -17.68 -20.58
C ALA A 337 5.56 -18.46 -20.49
N ASP A 338 6.14 -18.86 -21.61
CA ASP A 338 7.22 -19.84 -21.64
C ASP A 338 8.52 -19.30 -21.06
N SER A 339 9.16 -20.09 -20.20
CA SER A 339 10.33 -19.68 -19.42
C SER A 339 11.57 -19.56 -20.30
N VAL A 340 11.97 -18.31 -20.57
CA VAL A 340 13.18 -17.98 -21.34
C VAL A 340 14.33 -17.61 -20.41
N SER A 341 15.54 -18.09 -20.72
CA SER A 341 16.75 -17.81 -19.94
C SER A 341 17.95 -17.51 -20.84
N LEU A 342 18.65 -16.43 -20.53
CA LEU A 342 19.78 -15.89 -21.28
C LEU A 342 20.96 -15.64 -20.33
N ARG A 343 22.18 -16.00 -20.75
CA ARG A 343 23.40 -15.70 -19.98
C ARG A 343 24.16 -14.55 -20.62
N ALA A 344 24.51 -13.57 -19.80
CA ALA A 344 25.41 -12.47 -20.16
C ALA A 344 26.78 -12.67 -19.50
N THR A 345 27.85 -12.21 -20.15
CA THR A 345 29.19 -12.09 -19.57
C THR A 345 29.78 -10.74 -19.98
N VAL A 346 30.12 -9.89 -19.02
CA VAL A 346 30.60 -8.51 -19.23
C VAL A 346 32.05 -8.40 -18.75
N SER A 347 32.94 -7.88 -19.61
CA SER A 347 34.38 -7.78 -19.35
C SER A 347 35.04 -6.58 -20.03
N VAL A 348 36.11 -6.03 -19.44
CA VAL A 348 37.01 -5.07 -20.12
C VAL A 348 38.38 -5.72 -20.22
N ASN A 349 38.93 -5.83 -21.44
CA ASN A 349 40.25 -6.45 -21.69
C ASN A 349 40.40 -7.81 -20.98
N GLU A 350 39.42 -8.70 -21.16
CA GLU A 350 39.31 -10.02 -20.51
C GLU A 350 39.14 -10.00 -18.97
N THR A 351 39.23 -8.83 -18.32
CA THR A 351 38.95 -8.68 -16.89
C THR A 351 37.44 -8.66 -16.65
N PRO A 352 36.88 -9.60 -15.86
CA PRO A 352 35.45 -9.62 -15.57
C PRO A 352 35.03 -8.41 -14.73
N ILE A 353 33.77 -7.96 -14.91
CA ILE A 353 33.21 -6.85 -14.15
C ILE A 353 32.18 -7.39 -13.17
N ALA A 354 32.49 -7.39 -11.88
CA ALA A 354 31.55 -7.76 -10.84
C ALA A 354 30.55 -6.63 -10.55
N ASN A 355 29.35 -7.00 -10.11
CA ASN A 355 28.28 -6.10 -9.68
C ASN A 355 27.99 -5.01 -10.74
N TYR A 356 27.90 -5.40 -12.01
CA TYR A 356 27.46 -4.54 -13.12
C TYR A 356 25.96 -4.73 -13.36
N PRO A 357 25.13 -3.68 -13.23
CA PRO A 357 23.69 -3.79 -13.43
C PRO A 357 23.34 -3.83 -14.92
N ILE A 358 22.57 -4.84 -15.31
CA ILE A 358 22.08 -5.06 -16.67
C ILE A 358 20.57 -5.25 -16.68
N SER A 359 19.96 -4.87 -17.81
CA SER A 359 18.54 -5.09 -18.09
C SER A 359 18.35 -5.92 -19.35
N ALA A 360 17.27 -6.70 -19.39
CA ALA A 360 16.80 -7.44 -20.55
C ALA A 360 15.38 -7.01 -20.93
N SER A 361 15.12 -6.87 -22.23
CA SER A 361 13.77 -6.62 -22.75
C SER A 361 13.52 -7.37 -24.07
N LEU A 362 12.26 -7.70 -24.34
CA LEU A 362 11.78 -8.43 -25.51
C LEU A 362 10.75 -7.57 -26.24
N GLY A 363 11.02 -7.20 -27.49
CA GLY A 363 10.17 -6.25 -28.25
C GLY A 363 10.11 -4.82 -27.68
N GLY A 364 10.77 -4.55 -26.55
CA GLY A 364 10.66 -3.32 -25.77
C GLY A 364 10.15 -3.57 -24.34
N VAL A 365 9.34 -4.63 -24.14
CA VAL A 365 8.80 -5.03 -22.84
C VAL A 365 9.93 -5.52 -21.92
N PRO A 366 10.08 -5.00 -20.68
CA PRO A 366 11.06 -5.51 -19.72
C PRO A 366 10.84 -7.00 -19.42
N LEU A 367 11.93 -7.79 -19.38
CA LEU A 367 11.91 -9.18 -18.94
C LEU A 367 12.53 -9.37 -17.55
N SER A 368 13.66 -8.72 -17.30
CA SER A 368 14.38 -8.79 -16.01
C SER A 368 15.47 -7.74 -15.91
N THR A 369 15.81 -7.39 -14.67
CA THR A 369 17.08 -6.74 -14.31
C THR A 369 17.92 -7.72 -13.50
N ALA A 370 19.24 -7.61 -13.60
CA ALA A 370 20.17 -8.47 -12.86
C ALA A 370 21.52 -7.77 -12.69
N GLU A 371 22.37 -8.31 -11.81
CA GLU A 371 23.77 -7.90 -11.70
C GLU A 371 24.71 -9.04 -12.11
N THR A 372 25.95 -8.69 -12.48
CA THR A 372 27.00 -9.68 -12.74
C THR A 372 27.69 -10.17 -11.46
N ASP A 373 28.00 -11.46 -11.41
CA ASP A 373 28.79 -12.11 -10.36
C ASP A 373 30.28 -11.74 -10.42
N SER A 374 31.08 -12.28 -9.49
CA SER A 374 32.53 -12.08 -9.43
C SER A 374 33.32 -12.65 -10.62
N SER A 375 32.68 -13.44 -11.49
CA SER A 375 33.20 -13.91 -12.77
C SER A 375 32.73 -13.08 -13.97
N GLY A 376 32.01 -11.97 -13.71
CA GLY A 376 31.47 -11.07 -14.72
C GLY A 376 30.22 -11.61 -15.41
N ARG A 377 29.57 -12.62 -14.85
CA ARG A 377 28.45 -13.34 -15.46
C ARG A 377 27.13 -13.01 -14.80
N SER A 378 26.06 -12.97 -15.59
CA SER A 378 24.70 -12.91 -15.07
C SER A 378 23.78 -13.85 -15.83
N THR A 379 22.70 -14.27 -15.20
CA THR A 379 21.62 -15.05 -15.84
C THR A 379 20.35 -14.24 -15.73
N LEU A 380 19.79 -13.91 -16.89
CA LEU A 380 18.53 -13.19 -17.05
C LEU A 380 17.44 -14.23 -17.33
N THR A 381 16.28 -14.05 -16.71
CA THR A 381 15.14 -14.98 -16.78
C THR A 381 13.84 -14.19 -16.83
N GLY A 382 12.88 -14.69 -17.59
CA GLY A 382 11.52 -14.15 -17.66
C GLY A 382 10.61 -15.12 -18.42
N THR A 383 9.35 -14.73 -18.57
CA THR A 383 8.37 -15.41 -19.43
C THR A 383 8.25 -14.67 -20.76
N ILE A 384 7.66 -15.30 -21.78
CA ILE A 384 7.27 -14.60 -23.00
C ILE A 384 5.88 -13.95 -22.79
N PRO A 385 5.74 -12.62 -22.94
CA PRO A 385 4.43 -11.96 -22.86
C PRO A 385 3.63 -12.13 -24.15
N ALA A 386 2.30 -12.08 -24.06
CA ALA A 386 1.40 -12.23 -25.21
C ALA A 386 1.71 -11.28 -26.37
N THR A 387 2.23 -10.09 -26.08
CA THR A 387 2.58 -9.05 -27.08
C THR A 387 3.88 -9.33 -27.85
N ALA A 388 4.56 -10.46 -27.61
CA ALA A 388 5.82 -10.78 -28.27
C ALA A 388 5.60 -11.38 -29.67
N SER A 389 5.93 -10.64 -30.73
CA SER A 389 5.57 -11.00 -32.10
C SER A 389 6.07 -12.39 -32.55
N VAL A 390 5.15 -13.19 -33.10
CA VAL A 390 5.41 -14.52 -33.70
C VAL A 390 6.49 -14.46 -34.78
N GLY A 391 7.30 -15.51 -34.86
CA GLY A 391 8.36 -15.69 -35.86
C GLY A 391 9.74 -15.59 -35.24
N THR A 392 10.34 -14.40 -35.24
CA THR A 392 11.67 -14.18 -34.64
C THR A 392 11.75 -12.82 -33.98
N ALA A 393 11.48 -12.79 -32.69
CA ALA A 393 11.72 -11.65 -31.84
C ALA A 393 13.21 -11.59 -31.42
N ALA A 394 13.57 -10.58 -30.62
CA ALA A 394 14.91 -10.45 -30.07
C ALA A 394 14.86 -9.99 -28.61
N ILE A 395 15.57 -10.70 -27.74
CA ILE A 395 15.92 -10.19 -26.40
C ILE A 395 17.10 -9.24 -26.57
N ARG A 396 16.93 -7.99 -26.13
CA ARG A 396 17.98 -6.97 -26.02
C ARG A 396 18.50 -6.96 -24.60
N VAL A 397 19.83 -7.03 -24.43
CA VAL A 397 20.52 -6.87 -23.14
C VAL A 397 21.34 -5.58 -23.18
N ALA A 398 21.15 -4.73 -22.18
CA ALA A 398 21.78 -3.41 -22.09
C ALA A 398 22.30 -3.13 -20.67
N PRO A 399 23.17 -2.10 -20.49
CA PRO A 399 23.36 -1.48 -19.18
C PRO A 399 22.04 -0.94 -18.63
N ASP A 400 21.86 -0.93 -17.30
CA ASP A 400 20.69 -0.27 -16.68
C ASP A 400 20.68 1.25 -16.95
N ARG A 401 21.87 1.90 -16.91
CA ARG A 401 22.02 3.34 -17.17
C ARG A 401 23.22 3.63 -18.06
N ASP A 402 23.02 4.57 -18.98
CA ASP A 402 24.08 5.19 -19.76
C ASP A 402 24.96 6.16 -18.95
N GLY A 403 26.03 6.64 -19.58
CA GLY A 403 26.88 7.70 -19.04
C GLY A 403 27.71 7.31 -17.82
N ARG A 404 27.85 6.02 -17.48
CA ARG A 404 28.65 5.53 -16.35
C ARG A 404 30.10 5.24 -16.72
N ALA A 405 30.99 5.12 -15.74
CA ALA A 405 32.42 4.85 -15.93
C ALA A 405 32.72 3.59 -16.77
N VAL A 406 31.81 2.61 -16.74
CA VAL A 406 31.80 1.48 -17.68
C VAL A 406 30.46 1.48 -18.42
N ARG A 407 30.52 1.41 -19.76
CA ARG A 407 29.39 1.11 -20.66
C ARG A 407 29.67 -0.16 -21.46
N PHE A 408 28.66 -0.79 -22.04
CA PHE A 408 28.83 -1.73 -23.17
C PHE A 408 27.80 -1.46 -24.25
N GLU A 409 28.10 -1.87 -25.49
CA GLU A 409 27.14 -1.77 -26.61
C GLU A 409 26.02 -2.81 -26.43
N PRO A 410 24.73 -2.41 -26.39
CA PRO A 410 23.62 -3.33 -26.16
C PRO A 410 23.60 -4.50 -27.15
N GLY A 411 23.64 -5.72 -26.62
CA GLY A 411 23.61 -6.94 -27.41
C GLY A 411 22.17 -7.42 -27.65
N THR A 412 21.95 -8.17 -28.72
CA THR A 412 20.68 -8.87 -28.97
C THR A 412 20.90 -10.35 -29.22
N VAL A 413 19.92 -11.18 -28.84
CA VAL A 413 19.82 -12.56 -29.32
C VAL A 413 18.41 -12.83 -29.81
N SER A 414 18.31 -13.49 -30.96
CA SER A 414 17.05 -13.91 -31.56
C SER A 414 16.35 -14.96 -30.70
N VAL A 415 15.04 -14.80 -30.52
CA VAL A 415 14.16 -15.79 -29.89
C VAL A 415 13.13 -16.21 -30.94
N PRO A 416 13.10 -17.49 -31.35
CA PRO A 416 12.04 -18.00 -32.21
C PRO A 416 10.75 -18.12 -31.38
N ILE A 417 9.70 -17.38 -31.79
CA ILE A 417 8.40 -17.37 -31.11
C ILE A 417 7.37 -18.05 -32.01
N THR A 418 6.57 -18.94 -31.42
CA THR A 418 5.41 -19.59 -32.05
C THR A 418 4.12 -19.03 -31.47
N SER A 419 3.05 -19.08 -32.27
CA SER A 419 1.69 -18.88 -31.77
C SER A 419 1.25 -20.12 -31.00
N GLU A 420 0.38 -19.94 -30.01
CA GLU A 420 -0.26 -21.05 -29.27
C GLU A 420 -1.79 -20.97 -29.37
N GLU A 421 -2.42 -22.13 -29.56
CA GLU A 421 -3.88 -22.24 -29.62
C GLU A 421 -4.48 -21.88 -28.24
N THR A 422 -5.49 -21.02 -28.21
CA THR A 422 -6.23 -20.69 -26.98
C THR A 422 -7.54 -21.46 -26.86
N ALA A 423 -8.01 -21.66 -25.63
CA ALA A 423 -9.37 -22.05 -25.29
C ALA A 423 -10.05 -20.88 -24.56
N LEU A 424 -11.31 -20.64 -24.89
CA LEU A 424 -12.16 -19.64 -24.26
C LEU A 424 -13.45 -20.32 -23.80
N ASP A 425 -13.82 -20.10 -22.54
CA ASP A 425 -15.07 -20.53 -21.93
C ASP A 425 -16.01 -19.33 -21.71
N VAL A 426 -17.33 -19.55 -21.75
CA VAL A 426 -18.33 -18.54 -21.41
C VAL A 426 -19.56 -19.15 -20.72
N ARG A 427 -19.97 -18.55 -19.61
CA ARG A 427 -21.26 -18.72 -18.94
C ARG A 427 -22.00 -17.38 -18.97
N ALA A 428 -23.31 -17.43 -19.19
CA ALA A 428 -24.19 -16.27 -19.11
C ALA A 428 -25.35 -16.57 -18.17
N ARG A 429 -25.71 -15.62 -17.30
CA ARG A 429 -26.71 -15.78 -16.23
C ARG A 429 -27.62 -14.55 -16.21
N THR A 430 -28.93 -14.74 -16.29
CA THR A 430 -29.89 -13.63 -16.14
C THR A 430 -29.95 -13.21 -14.67
N SER A 431 -29.75 -11.93 -14.38
CA SER A 431 -30.00 -11.31 -13.07
C SER A 431 -31.37 -10.63 -13.05
N ALA A 432 -31.68 -9.90 -11.98
CA ALA A 432 -32.84 -9.02 -11.93
C ALA A 432 -32.81 -7.94 -13.04
N ASN A 433 -33.95 -7.28 -13.27
CA ASN A 433 -34.05 -6.03 -14.04
C ASN A 433 -33.55 -6.00 -15.51
N ARG A 434 -33.42 -7.17 -16.17
CA ARG A 434 -32.88 -7.37 -17.55
C ARG A 434 -31.35 -7.36 -17.67
N THR A 435 -30.65 -7.31 -16.55
CA THR A 435 -29.19 -7.38 -16.51
C THR A 435 -28.70 -8.83 -16.69
N VAL A 436 -27.59 -9.03 -17.38
CA VAL A 436 -26.96 -10.34 -17.64
C VAL A 436 -25.54 -10.31 -17.13
N VAL A 437 -25.22 -11.25 -16.24
CA VAL A 437 -23.84 -11.51 -15.81
C VAL A 437 -23.23 -12.49 -16.81
N ILE A 438 -22.03 -12.16 -17.30
CA ILE A 438 -21.26 -12.99 -18.22
C ILE A 438 -19.91 -13.25 -17.56
N ASP A 439 -19.56 -14.52 -17.36
CA ASP A 439 -18.33 -14.96 -16.69
C ASP A 439 -17.65 -16.08 -17.48
N GLY A 440 -16.31 -16.14 -17.45
CA GLY A 440 -15.55 -17.14 -18.19
C GLY A 440 -14.05 -17.03 -17.99
N GLN A 441 -13.28 -17.79 -18.77
CA GLN A 441 -11.82 -17.85 -18.70
C GLN A 441 -11.21 -18.03 -20.11
N LEU A 442 -10.05 -17.41 -20.32
CA LEU A 442 -9.17 -17.58 -21.48
C LEU A 442 -7.87 -18.25 -21.02
N GLU A 443 -7.50 -19.35 -21.67
CA GLU A 443 -6.31 -20.16 -21.38
C GLU A 443 -5.64 -20.66 -22.68
N THR A 444 -4.41 -21.16 -22.60
CA THR A 444 -3.79 -21.94 -23.69
C THR A 444 -4.36 -23.35 -23.75
N GLN A 445 -4.18 -24.07 -24.86
CA GLN A 445 -4.47 -25.52 -24.93
C GLN A 445 -3.57 -26.38 -24.01
N GLU A 446 -2.48 -25.84 -23.44
CA GLU A 446 -1.65 -26.54 -22.44
C GLU A 446 -2.07 -26.22 -20.98
N GLY A 447 -2.91 -25.20 -20.76
CA GLY A 447 -3.54 -24.88 -19.47
C GLY A 447 -2.97 -23.65 -18.76
N GLU A 448 -2.17 -22.82 -19.44
CA GLU A 448 -1.72 -21.54 -18.91
C GLU A 448 -2.81 -20.48 -19.00
N ALA A 449 -3.10 -19.82 -17.88
CA ALA A 449 -3.99 -18.67 -17.80
C ALA A 449 -3.49 -17.50 -18.67
N VAL A 450 -4.37 -16.92 -19.49
CA VAL A 450 -4.03 -15.82 -20.42
C VAL A 450 -4.51 -14.48 -19.85
N GLY A 451 -3.65 -13.82 -19.10
CA GLY A 451 -3.92 -12.51 -18.48
C GLY A 451 -3.71 -11.29 -19.38
N ASP A 452 -4.30 -10.16 -18.97
CA ASP A 452 -4.18 -8.82 -19.59
C ASP A 452 -4.65 -8.74 -21.05
N GLN A 453 -5.51 -9.67 -21.51
CA GLN A 453 -6.00 -9.70 -22.89
C GLN A 453 -7.45 -9.22 -23.00
N PRO A 454 -7.80 -8.39 -24.01
CA PRO A 454 -9.17 -7.95 -24.23
C PRO A 454 -10.01 -9.06 -24.89
N VAL A 455 -11.16 -9.39 -24.29
CA VAL A 455 -12.18 -10.25 -24.89
C VAL A 455 -13.45 -9.44 -25.20
N THR A 456 -13.92 -9.56 -26.45
CA THR A 456 -15.04 -8.79 -26.98
C THR A 456 -16.35 -9.55 -26.75
N VAL A 457 -17.32 -8.91 -26.09
CA VAL A 457 -18.60 -9.49 -25.71
C VAL A 457 -19.69 -9.00 -26.65
N SER A 458 -20.39 -9.94 -27.29
CA SER A 458 -21.43 -9.67 -28.29
C SER A 458 -22.72 -10.43 -27.97
N ILE A 459 -23.87 -9.81 -28.21
CA ILE A 459 -25.20 -10.39 -28.00
C ILE A 459 -25.97 -10.33 -29.31
N ASP A 460 -26.49 -11.47 -29.77
CA ASP A 460 -27.15 -11.66 -31.08
C ASP A 460 -26.32 -11.14 -32.28
N GLY A 461 -24.99 -11.11 -32.13
CA GLY A 461 -24.04 -10.64 -33.15
C GLY A 461 -23.76 -9.13 -33.14
N GLN A 462 -24.34 -8.36 -32.22
CA GLN A 462 -23.95 -6.98 -31.93
C GLN A 462 -22.95 -6.96 -30.78
N THR A 463 -21.77 -6.35 -30.98
CA THR A 463 -20.82 -6.06 -29.91
C THR A 463 -21.42 -5.07 -28.92
N ILE A 464 -21.36 -5.40 -27.62
CA ILE A 464 -21.92 -4.59 -26.54
C ILE A 464 -20.80 -4.04 -25.62
N ASP A 465 -19.76 -4.85 -25.36
CA ASP A 465 -18.73 -4.56 -24.37
C ASP A 465 -17.39 -5.23 -24.73
N THR A 466 -16.29 -4.78 -24.14
CA THR A 466 -14.96 -5.41 -24.22
C THR A 466 -14.32 -5.38 -22.84
N VAL A 467 -14.03 -6.57 -22.28
CA VAL A 467 -13.49 -6.74 -20.92
C VAL A 467 -12.10 -7.38 -20.97
N THR A 468 -11.18 -6.95 -20.11
CA THR A 468 -9.83 -7.51 -20.01
C THR A 468 -9.81 -8.73 -19.07
N THR A 469 -9.05 -9.77 -19.41
CA THR A 469 -8.80 -10.91 -18.52
C THR A 469 -7.86 -10.53 -17.37
N GLY A 470 -8.16 -10.96 -16.15
CA GLY A 470 -7.22 -10.84 -15.02
C GLY A 470 -6.05 -11.82 -15.15
N GLU A 471 -5.07 -11.75 -14.24
CA GLU A 471 -3.86 -12.61 -14.24
C GLU A 471 -4.19 -14.12 -14.30
N SER A 472 -5.32 -14.55 -13.71
CA SER A 472 -5.87 -15.91 -13.75
C SER A 472 -6.55 -16.29 -15.09
N GLY A 473 -6.51 -15.43 -16.11
CA GLY A 473 -7.20 -15.61 -17.39
C GLY A 473 -8.73 -15.42 -17.31
N THR A 474 -9.27 -15.24 -16.11
CA THR A 474 -10.71 -15.09 -15.86
C THR A 474 -11.21 -13.70 -16.20
N TYR A 475 -12.42 -13.61 -16.76
CA TYR A 475 -13.11 -12.35 -17.03
C TYR A 475 -14.55 -12.40 -16.51
N ARG A 476 -15.11 -11.23 -16.19
CA ARG A 476 -16.54 -11.06 -15.89
C ARG A 476 -17.00 -9.66 -16.28
N THR A 477 -18.16 -9.58 -16.93
CA THR A 477 -18.87 -8.31 -17.16
C THR A 477 -20.36 -8.45 -16.80
N THR A 478 -21.04 -7.32 -16.65
CA THR A 478 -22.45 -7.22 -16.27
C THR A 478 -23.14 -6.26 -17.23
N ILE A 479 -24.01 -6.77 -18.09
CA ILE A 479 -24.56 -6.04 -19.24
C ILE A 479 -26.08 -5.89 -19.12
N ASP A 480 -26.59 -4.67 -19.26
CA ASP A 480 -28.02 -4.41 -19.42
C ASP A 480 -28.47 -4.67 -20.86
N LEU A 481 -29.43 -5.58 -21.04
CA LEU A 481 -29.90 -5.95 -22.37
C LEU A 481 -30.65 -4.80 -23.07
N PRO A 482 -30.21 -4.36 -24.27
CA PRO A 482 -30.88 -3.33 -25.06
C PRO A 482 -32.37 -3.59 -25.23
N ALA A 483 -33.20 -2.54 -25.20
CA ALA A 483 -34.66 -2.64 -25.03
C ALA A 483 -35.37 -3.60 -26.01
N ASP A 484 -34.86 -3.66 -27.24
CA ASP A 484 -35.26 -4.49 -28.37
C ASP A 484 -34.73 -5.94 -28.33
N VAL A 485 -33.58 -6.17 -27.70
CA VAL A 485 -33.04 -7.52 -27.44
C VAL A 485 -33.89 -8.23 -26.38
N SER A 486 -34.18 -9.50 -26.62
CA SER A 486 -35.02 -10.34 -25.74
C SER A 486 -34.21 -11.48 -25.14
N ALA A 487 -33.87 -11.37 -23.85
CA ALA A 487 -33.15 -12.37 -23.03
C ALA A 487 -33.59 -13.83 -23.24
N ARG A 488 -34.85 -14.04 -23.64
CA ARG A 488 -35.51 -15.35 -23.78
C ARG A 488 -34.96 -16.26 -24.88
N ASN A 489 -34.25 -15.69 -25.86
CA ASN A 489 -33.57 -16.42 -26.95
C ASN A 489 -32.26 -15.73 -27.39
N ALA A 490 -31.70 -14.81 -26.59
CA ALA A 490 -30.50 -14.08 -26.99
C ALA A 490 -29.26 -14.96 -26.79
N THR A 491 -28.40 -15.01 -27.81
CA THR A 491 -27.16 -15.79 -27.80
C THR A 491 -25.99 -14.85 -27.47
N VAL A 492 -25.22 -15.20 -26.43
CA VAL A 492 -24.00 -14.50 -26.03
C VAL A 492 -22.81 -15.16 -26.72
N THR A 493 -22.02 -14.37 -27.44
CA THR A 493 -20.72 -14.79 -28.00
C THR A 493 -19.63 -13.91 -27.40
N VAL A 494 -18.59 -14.53 -26.84
CA VAL A 494 -17.37 -13.84 -26.44
C VAL A 494 -16.25 -14.29 -27.38
N ALA A 495 -15.41 -13.36 -27.81
CA ALA A 495 -14.29 -13.64 -28.69
C ALA A 495 -13.01 -12.95 -28.20
N PHE A 496 -11.94 -13.73 -28.07
CA PHE A 496 -10.58 -13.25 -27.98
C PHE A 496 -10.02 -13.10 -29.39
N ASP A 497 -9.50 -11.92 -29.73
CA ASP A 497 -8.77 -11.73 -30.99
C ASP A 497 -7.26 -11.66 -30.71
N GLY A 498 -6.54 -12.68 -31.17
CA GLY A 498 -5.10 -12.80 -31.01
C GLY A 498 -4.28 -11.97 -32.00
N ASP A 499 -4.92 -11.23 -32.91
CA ASP A 499 -4.24 -10.45 -33.96
C ASP A 499 -3.28 -9.40 -33.33
N GLY A 500 -1.96 -9.64 -33.46
CA GLY A 500 -0.90 -8.83 -32.84
C GLY A 500 -0.20 -9.47 -31.64
N THR A 501 -0.70 -10.62 -31.16
CA THR A 501 -0.13 -11.41 -30.05
C THR A 501 0.68 -12.62 -30.57
N ASN A 502 1.11 -13.51 -29.68
CA ASN A 502 1.52 -14.89 -29.98
C ASN A 502 0.52 -15.96 -29.50
N LEU A 503 -0.76 -15.61 -29.52
CA LEU A 503 -1.88 -16.47 -29.19
C LEU A 503 -2.84 -16.50 -30.38
N ASP A 504 -3.40 -17.65 -30.71
CA ASP A 504 -4.40 -17.74 -31.78
C ASP A 504 -5.79 -17.33 -31.26
N SER A 505 -6.54 -16.55 -32.06
CA SER A 505 -7.89 -16.06 -31.74
C SER A 505 -8.87 -17.20 -31.44
N SER A 506 -9.69 -17.05 -30.40
CA SER A 506 -10.70 -18.05 -29.98
C SER A 506 -12.06 -17.42 -29.71
N SER A 507 -13.12 -18.21 -29.74
CA SER A 507 -14.48 -17.73 -29.48
C SER A 507 -15.34 -18.79 -28.80
N ALA A 508 -16.17 -18.33 -27.87
CA ALA A 508 -17.07 -19.13 -27.07
C ALA A 508 -18.50 -18.61 -27.24
N THR A 509 -19.51 -19.47 -27.13
CA THR A 509 -20.91 -19.06 -27.35
C THR A 509 -21.87 -19.86 -26.49
N THR A 510 -22.81 -19.17 -25.84
CA THR A 510 -23.81 -19.76 -24.96
C THR A 510 -25.16 -19.04 -25.09
N ASP A 511 -26.26 -19.76 -24.87
CA ASP A 511 -27.60 -19.18 -24.81
C ASP A 511 -27.91 -18.73 -23.38
N ILE A 512 -28.59 -17.60 -23.20
CA ILE A 512 -28.99 -17.14 -21.87
C ILE A 512 -30.03 -18.10 -21.26
N PRO A 513 -29.77 -18.71 -20.08
CA PRO A 513 -30.71 -19.62 -19.42
C PRO A 513 -32.04 -18.94 -19.08
N ARG A 514 -33.14 -19.67 -19.25
CA ARG A 514 -34.47 -19.19 -18.86
C ARG A 514 -34.64 -19.27 -17.34
N PRO A 515 -35.17 -18.24 -16.67
CA PRO A 515 -35.65 -18.40 -15.30
C PRO A 515 -36.76 -19.44 -15.27
N SER A 516 -36.59 -20.49 -14.44
CA SER A 516 -37.53 -21.60 -14.32
C SER A 516 -38.82 -21.14 -13.65
N GLY A 517 -39.84 -20.85 -14.47
CA GLY A 517 -41.18 -20.53 -13.97
C GLY A 517 -41.76 -21.70 -13.17
N GLY A 518 -41.95 -21.49 -11.86
CA GLY A 518 -42.39 -22.52 -10.93
C GLY A 518 -43.72 -23.18 -11.31
N GLY A 519 -43.80 -24.48 -11.11
CA GLY A 519 -45.02 -25.28 -11.28
C GLY A 519 -45.00 -26.46 -10.33
N GLU A 520 -45.87 -26.42 -9.31
CA GLU A 520 -45.92 -27.45 -8.26
C GLU A 520 -46.30 -28.83 -8.80
N SER A 521 -45.47 -29.84 -8.49
CA SER A 521 -45.90 -31.23 -8.32
C SER A 521 -44.82 -31.98 -7.55
N ALA A 522 -45.17 -32.49 -6.36
CA ALA A 522 -44.22 -33.15 -5.47
C ALA A 522 -43.73 -34.51 -6.01
N GLY A 523 -42.47 -34.86 -5.76
CA GLY A 523 -42.00 -36.23 -5.94
C GLY A 523 -40.53 -36.46 -6.30
N GLY A 524 -39.60 -36.06 -5.43
CA GLY A 524 -38.30 -36.76 -5.24
C GLY A 524 -37.25 -36.72 -6.35
N GLY A 525 -36.15 -36.00 -6.07
CA GLY A 525 -34.79 -36.34 -6.55
C GLY A 525 -34.46 -36.03 -8.01
N LEU A 526 -33.74 -34.93 -8.22
CA LEU A 526 -32.89 -34.72 -9.40
C LEU A 526 -31.46 -34.35 -8.95
N PRO A 527 -30.43 -34.52 -9.81
CA PRO A 527 -29.07 -34.80 -9.34
C PRO A 527 -28.06 -33.66 -9.55
N PHE A 528 -26.93 -33.77 -8.81
CA PHE A 528 -25.74 -32.88 -8.81
C PHE A 528 -26.04 -31.47 -8.22
N GLY A 529 -25.13 -30.78 -7.54
CA GLY A 529 -23.77 -31.14 -7.06
C GLY A 529 -23.06 -29.87 -6.54
N LEU A 530 -22.90 -29.73 -5.21
CA LEU A 530 -22.66 -28.44 -4.51
C LEU A 530 -21.27 -27.77 -4.66
N PHE A 531 -20.48 -28.07 -5.69
CA PHE A 531 -19.08 -27.57 -5.81
C PHE A 531 -18.78 -26.65 -7.01
N ASP A 532 -19.74 -26.37 -7.90
CA ASP A 532 -19.57 -25.54 -9.12
C ASP A 532 -19.89 -24.03 -8.91
N LEU A 533 -19.69 -23.50 -7.69
CA LEU A 533 -20.01 -22.09 -7.36
C LEU A 533 -18.94 -21.33 -6.54
N LEU A 534 -17.70 -21.82 -6.57
CA LEU A 534 -16.53 -20.97 -6.31
C LEU A 534 -16.10 -20.24 -7.59
N TRP A 535 -15.27 -19.21 -7.45
CA TRP A 535 -14.79 -18.33 -8.54
C TRP A 535 -15.85 -17.44 -9.20
N VAL A 536 -16.37 -16.44 -8.46
CA VAL A 536 -16.02 -15.01 -8.74
C VAL A 536 -16.16 -14.18 -7.45
N VAL A 537 -15.05 -13.98 -6.73
CA VAL A 537 -14.71 -12.69 -6.13
C VAL A 537 -13.20 -12.49 -6.30
N SER A 538 -12.81 -11.68 -7.30
CA SER A 538 -11.46 -11.13 -7.43
C SER A 538 -11.56 -9.78 -8.15
N GLY A 539 -12.33 -8.87 -7.55
CA GLY A 539 -12.55 -7.49 -8.01
C GLY A 539 -12.62 -6.48 -6.86
N THR A 540 -12.28 -6.93 -5.64
CA THR A 540 -12.17 -6.16 -4.38
C THR A 540 -11.49 -7.09 -3.37
N ALA A 541 -10.22 -6.87 -3.02
CA ALA A 541 -9.45 -7.85 -2.23
C ALA A 541 -8.27 -7.27 -1.40
N ILE A 542 -8.44 -6.12 -0.72
CA ILE A 542 -7.59 -5.77 0.45
C ILE A 542 -8.44 -5.30 1.65
N VAL A 543 -9.35 -6.16 2.10
CA VAL A 543 -9.70 -6.29 3.52
C VAL A 543 -9.87 -7.79 3.80
N GLY A 544 -9.41 -8.30 4.95
CA GLY A 544 -9.74 -9.65 5.41
C GLY A 544 -8.62 -10.71 5.47
N LEU A 545 -7.34 -10.34 5.71
CA LEU A 545 -6.28 -11.33 5.95
C LEU A 545 -5.46 -11.13 7.24
N VAL A 546 -6.13 -10.79 8.35
CA VAL A 546 -5.54 -10.71 9.70
C VAL A 546 -6.20 -11.71 10.65
N ALA A 547 -6.12 -13.00 10.32
CA ALA A 547 -6.54 -14.11 11.20
C ALA A 547 -5.57 -15.31 11.20
N ALA A 548 -4.89 -15.58 10.08
CA ALA A 548 -4.11 -16.81 9.89
C ALA A 548 -2.68 -16.83 10.50
N VAL A 549 -2.20 -15.72 11.07
CA VAL A 549 -0.77 -15.56 11.44
C VAL A 549 -0.48 -15.95 12.91
N LEU A 550 -1.46 -15.88 13.82
CA LEU A 550 -1.21 -16.06 15.26
C LEU A 550 -1.11 -17.52 15.73
N LEU A 551 -1.64 -18.50 14.98
CA LEU A 551 -1.60 -19.93 15.35
C LEU A 551 -0.34 -20.70 14.89
N ARG A 552 0.67 -20.04 14.30
CA ARG A 552 1.89 -20.71 13.81
C ARG A 552 3.19 -20.34 14.52
N ARG A 553 3.14 -20.08 15.84
CA ARG A 553 4.34 -19.78 16.66
C ARG A 553 4.32 -20.38 18.07
N GLY A 554 3.98 -21.67 18.17
CA GLY A 554 3.73 -22.38 19.44
C GLY A 554 4.59 -23.62 19.77
N ASN A 555 5.62 -23.95 18.98
CA ASN A 555 6.71 -24.90 19.27
C ASN A 555 7.72 -24.87 18.08
N GLU A 556 9.01 -25.19 18.19
CA GLU A 556 9.81 -25.72 19.30
C GLU A 556 11.28 -25.25 19.16
N THR A 557 12.08 -25.27 20.23
CA THR A 557 13.54 -25.05 20.16
C THR A 557 14.29 -26.11 20.98
N ALA A 558 14.66 -27.25 20.39
CA ALA A 558 15.71 -28.14 20.91
C ALA A 558 16.28 -29.11 19.85
N ALA A 559 17.60 -29.13 19.74
CA ALA A 559 18.43 -29.82 18.75
C ALA A 559 18.36 -31.37 18.66
N SER A 560 18.64 -31.86 17.44
CA SER A 560 19.54 -33.01 17.12
C SER A 560 19.14 -34.45 17.48
N ASP A 561 18.88 -35.29 16.46
CA ASP A 561 19.92 -36.15 15.84
C ASP A 561 19.46 -36.61 14.43
N GLY A 562 20.33 -37.25 13.63
CA GLY A 562 20.06 -37.63 12.23
C GLY A 562 19.66 -39.09 12.00
N GLY A 563 18.88 -39.34 10.95
CA GLY A 563 18.56 -40.71 10.49
C GLY A 563 17.75 -40.76 9.19
N THR A 564 18.21 -41.55 8.21
CA THR A 564 17.53 -41.78 6.93
C THR A 564 16.61 -43.01 7.00
N ALA A 565 15.33 -42.88 6.63
CA ALA A 565 14.43 -44.00 6.32
C ALA A 565 13.24 -43.57 5.44
N GLU A 566 12.58 -44.56 4.82
CA GLU A 566 11.45 -44.42 3.88
C GLU A 566 10.08 -44.24 4.60
N PRO A 567 9.04 -43.71 3.92
CA PRO A 567 7.70 -43.60 4.49
C PRO A 567 7.02 -44.96 4.66
N VAL A 568 6.28 -45.12 5.77
CA VAL A 568 5.42 -46.30 6.01
C VAL A 568 4.00 -45.81 6.29
N ILE A 569 3.05 -46.29 5.49
CA ILE A 569 1.62 -46.02 5.69
C ILE A 569 1.15 -46.69 6.99
N SER A 570 0.35 -46.00 7.79
CA SER A 570 -0.42 -46.59 8.88
C SER A 570 -1.76 -45.86 9.02
N THR A 571 -2.85 -46.59 8.86
CA THR A 571 -4.22 -46.07 8.99
C THR A 571 -4.76 -46.31 10.40
N HIS A 572 -5.44 -45.31 10.95
CA HIS A 572 -6.41 -45.46 12.02
C HIS A 572 -7.54 -44.47 11.82
N ASP A 573 -8.76 -44.95 11.99
CA ASP A 573 -10.01 -44.19 11.90
C ASP A 573 -10.58 -43.95 13.32
N GLU A 574 -11.71 -43.24 13.37
CA GLU A 574 -12.63 -43.06 14.51
C GLU A 574 -12.19 -42.11 15.65
N GLU A 575 -12.47 -40.81 15.40
CA GLU A 575 -13.59 -40.09 16.04
C GLU A 575 -13.50 -39.67 17.52
N THR A 576 -13.47 -38.35 17.75
CA THR A 576 -14.15 -37.62 18.85
C THR A 576 -14.11 -36.12 18.54
N GLU A 577 -15.26 -35.48 18.27
CA GLU A 577 -15.42 -34.01 18.39
C GLU A 577 -15.40 -33.63 19.89
N PRO A 578 -14.78 -32.50 20.29
CA PRO A 578 -15.48 -31.21 20.20
C PRO A 578 -14.58 -29.99 19.93
N GLU A 579 -14.75 -29.31 18.79
CA GLU A 579 -14.13 -27.98 18.56
C GLU A 579 -15.17 -26.84 18.43
N SER A 580 -16.39 -27.12 17.97
CA SER A 580 -17.37 -26.09 17.59
C SER A 580 -17.86 -25.20 18.74
N ALA A 581 -18.07 -25.76 19.94
CA ALA A 581 -18.62 -25.02 21.07
C ALA A 581 -17.64 -23.99 21.67
N ASP A 582 -16.36 -24.36 21.85
CA ASP A 582 -15.31 -23.46 22.33
C ASP A 582 -15.13 -22.26 21.37
N VAL A 583 -15.25 -22.49 20.06
CA VAL A 583 -15.15 -21.45 19.03
C VAL A 583 -16.33 -20.45 19.11
N VAL A 584 -17.56 -20.93 19.32
CA VAL A 584 -18.75 -20.05 19.48
C VAL A 584 -18.65 -19.20 20.75
N ALA A 585 -18.27 -19.81 21.89
CA ALA A 585 -18.09 -19.08 23.14
C ALA A 585 -17.00 -17.99 23.01
N THR A 586 -15.86 -18.33 22.40
CA THR A 586 -14.77 -17.38 22.12
C THR A 586 -15.20 -16.23 21.22
N ALA A 587 -16.07 -16.49 20.22
CA ALA A 587 -16.60 -15.45 19.34
C ALA A 587 -17.49 -14.45 20.10
N LEU A 588 -18.42 -14.94 20.94
CA LEU A 588 -19.29 -14.06 21.71
C LEU A 588 -18.53 -13.27 22.80
N GLU A 589 -17.55 -13.87 23.46
CA GLU A 589 -16.66 -13.14 24.40
C GLU A 589 -15.88 -12.03 23.67
N SER A 590 -15.40 -12.28 22.45
CA SER A 590 -14.75 -11.27 21.59
C SER A 590 -15.69 -10.14 21.12
N ALA A 591 -17.01 -10.38 21.04
CA ALA A 591 -17.99 -9.33 20.80
C ALA A 591 -18.17 -8.42 22.02
N VAL A 592 -18.23 -8.99 23.23
CA VAL A 592 -18.31 -8.24 24.49
C VAL A 592 -17.03 -7.42 24.75
N ASP A 593 -15.85 -7.96 24.43
CA ASP A 593 -14.58 -7.22 24.45
C ASP A 593 -14.58 -6.06 23.43
N SER A 594 -15.15 -6.26 22.24
CA SER A 594 -15.27 -5.20 21.21
C SER A 594 -16.21 -4.08 21.65
N LEU A 595 -17.35 -4.41 22.26
CA LEU A 595 -18.26 -3.43 22.86
C LEU A 595 -17.58 -2.67 23.99
N SER A 596 -16.87 -3.37 24.88
CA SER A 596 -16.09 -2.80 25.99
C SER A 596 -14.92 -1.91 25.52
N ALA A 597 -14.49 -2.05 24.27
CA ALA A 597 -13.49 -1.21 23.62
C ALA A 597 -14.08 -0.01 22.86
N GLY A 598 -15.40 0.24 22.92
CA GLY A 598 -16.07 1.33 22.23
C GLY A 598 -16.23 1.09 20.72
N ARG A 599 -16.35 -0.17 20.30
CA ARG A 599 -16.49 -0.58 18.88
C ARG A 599 -17.85 -1.28 18.64
N PRO A 600 -18.97 -0.54 18.62
CA PRO A 600 -20.31 -1.13 18.53
C PRO A 600 -20.55 -1.91 17.25
N ASN A 601 -20.15 -1.40 16.08
CA ASN A 601 -20.32 -2.11 14.81
C ASN A 601 -19.55 -3.45 14.78
N ASP A 602 -18.30 -3.47 15.26
CA ASP A 602 -17.51 -4.70 15.36
C ASP A 602 -18.14 -5.71 16.32
N ALA A 603 -18.65 -5.25 17.47
CA ALA A 603 -19.35 -6.10 18.42
C ALA A 603 -20.57 -6.79 17.78
N VAL A 604 -21.38 -6.05 17.03
CA VAL A 604 -22.54 -6.60 16.30
C VAL A 604 -22.11 -7.57 15.19
N VAL A 605 -21.06 -7.25 14.42
CA VAL A 605 -20.53 -8.13 13.37
C VAL A 605 -20.00 -9.45 13.92
N VAL A 606 -19.23 -9.41 15.01
CA VAL A 606 -18.68 -10.60 15.67
C VAL A 606 -19.79 -11.42 16.35
N ALA A 607 -20.76 -10.76 17.00
CA ALA A 607 -21.90 -11.43 17.63
C ALA A 607 -22.82 -12.11 16.61
N TYR A 608 -23.12 -11.46 15.48
CA TYR A 608 -23.85 -12.07 14.37
C TYR A 608 -23.11 -13.31 13.83
N ALA A 609 -21.80 -13.21 13.61
CA ALA A 609 -20.99 -14.34 13.12
C ALA A 609 -20.97 -15.52 14.12
N GLY A 610 -20.86 -15.24 15.42
CA GLY A 610 -20.92 -16.26 16.48
C GLY A 610 -22.28 -16.96 16.53
N ALA A 611 -23.38 -16.20 16.56
CA ALA A 611 -24.73 -16.75 16.59
C ALA A 611 -25.07 -17.54 15.31
N ARG A 612 -24.72 -17.02 14.13
CA ARG A 612 -24.89 -17.70 12.84
C ARG A 612 -24.17 -19.05 12.81
N ASN A 613 -22.91 -19.10 13.28
CA ASN A 613 -22.15 -20.35 13.33
C ASN A 613 -22.77 -21.38 14.28
N ALA A 614 -23.26 -20.95 15.46
CA ALA A 614 -23.95 -21.83 16.41
C ALA A 614 -25.26 -22.40 15.85
N LEU A 615 -26.10 -21.53 15.27
CA LEU A 615 -27.38 -21.91 14.67
C LEU A 615 -27.17 -22.87 13.49
N ALA A 616 -26.18 -22.61 12.62
CA ALA A 616 -25.79 -23.48 11.50
C ALA A 616 -25.08 -24.78 11.90
N ALA A 617 -24.60 -24.90 13.15
CA ALA A 617 -24.05 -26.15 13.68
C ALA A 617 -25.12 -27.02 14.35
N ALA A 618 -26.17 -26.42 14.91
CA ALA A 618 -27.28 -27.13 15.55
C ALA A 618 -28.40 -27.53 14.58
N THR A 619 -28.37 -27.02 13.35
CA THR A 619 -29.36 -27.28 12.29
C THR A 619 -28.68 -27.56 10.96
N ASP A 620 -29.32 -28.31 10.07
CA ASP A 620 -28.83 -28.58 8.70
C ASP A 620 -29.16 -27.39 7.75
N ILE A 621 -28.84 -26.16 8.20
CA ILE A 621 -29.06 -24.88 7.49
C ILE A 621 -27.77 -24.47 6.79
N ASP A 622 -27.87 -23.95 5.57
CA ASP A 622 -26.69 -23.60 4.77
C ASP A 622 -25.96 -22.37 5.33
N ALA A 623 -24.81 -22.62 5.96
CA ALA A 623 -23.90 -21.60 6.46
C ALA A 623 -23.35 -20.66 5.37
N ALA A 624 -23.52 -20.97 4.08
CA ALA A 624 -23.10 -20.12 2.94
C ALA A 624 -24.21 -19.20 2.39
N ALA A 625 -25.45 -19.26 2.91
CA ALA A 625 -26.56 -18.38 2.50
C ALA A 625 -26.27 -16.89 2.72
N THR A 626 -26.98 -15.97 2.05
CA THR A 626 -26.97 -14.55 2.49
C THR A 626 -27.58 -14.43 3.88
N HIS A 627 -27.28 -13.37 4.62
CA HIS A 627 -27.77 -13.18 5.99
C HIS A 627 -29.31 -13.14 6.09
N TRP A 628 -30.01 -12.61 5.08
CA TRP A 628 -31.47 -12.68 5.01
C TRP A 628 -32.00 -14.06 4.62
N GLU A 629 -31.37 -14.78 3.69
CA GLU A 629 -31.72 -16.17 3.39
C GLU A 629 -31.43 -17.12 4.57
N PHE A 630 -30.43 -16.81 5.40
CA PHE A 630 -30.13 -17.50 6.64
C PHE A 630 -31.22 -17.25 7.70
N TYR A 631 -31.65 -15.99 7.85
CA TYR A 631 -32.81 -15.63 8.65
C TYR A 631 -34.07 -16.40 8.22
N GLU A 632 -34.41 -16.40 6.93
CA GLU A 632 -35.59 -17.12 6.42
C GLU A 632 -35.50 -18.62 6.70
N GLN A 633 -34.33 -19.24 6.53
CA GLN A 633 -34.12 -20.66 6.87
C GLN A 633 -34.24 -20.95 8.36
N CYS A 634 -33.72 -20.10 9.26
CA CYS A 634 -33.87 -20.29 10.70
C CYS A 634 -35.35 -20.18 11.13
N VAL A 635 -36.11 -19.27 10.53
CA VAL A 635 -37.55 -19.11 10.78
C VAL A 635 -38.35 -20.31 10.24
N ASP A 636 -38.08 -20.79 9.03
CA ASP A 636 -38.73 -21.97 8.45
C ASP A 636 -38.36 -23.28 9.19
N ALA A 637 -37.22 -23.32 9.86
CA ALA A 637 -36.79 -24.42 10.73
C ALA A 637 -37.40 -24.37 12.16
N GLU A 638 -38.12 -23.30 12.52
CA GLU A 638 -38.59 -22.99 13.89
C GLU A 638 -37.44 -22.89 14.94
N VAL A 639 -36.23 -22.49 14.53
CA VAL A 639 -35.04 -22.39 15.41
C VAL A 639 -34.65 -20.94 15.67
N GLY A 640 -34.76 -20.52 16.93
CA GLY A 640 -34.64 -19.13 17.36
C GLY A 640 -35.97 -18.38 17.30
N SER A 641 -36.01 -17.17 17.87
CA SER A 641 -37.16 -16.27 17.74
C SER A 641 -37.04 -15.46 16.45
N ALA A 642 -38.06 -15.49 15.60
CA ALA A 642 -38.07 -14.71 14.35
C ALA A 642 -37.79 -13.21 14.59
N GLU A 643 -38.39 -12.62 15.61
CA GLU A 643 -38.19 -11.21 16.01
C GLU A 643 -36.73 -10.93 16.41
N SER A 644 -36.08 -11.89 17.07
CA SER A 644 -34.66 -11.80 17.47
C SER A 644 -33.70 -12.01 16.30
N LEU A 645 -34.01 -12.94 15.39
CA LEU A 645 -33.22 -13.20 14.20
C LEU A 645 -33.33 -12.05 13.18
N GLU A 646 -34.53 -11.49 12.99
CA GLU A 646 -34.77 -10.31 12.14
C GLU A 646 -34.01 -9.10 12.68
N SER A 647 -34.09 -8.84 14.00
CA SER A 647 -33.36 -7.77 14.66
C SER A 647 -31.85 -7.93 14.56
N LEU A 648 -31.31 -9.14 14.81
CA LEU A 648 -29.87 -9.40 14.72
C LEU A 648 -29.34 -9.33 13.27
N THR A 649 -30.14 -9.75 12.29
CA THR A 649 -29.79 -9.67 10.86
C THR A 649 -29.82 -8.24 10.33
N ALA A 650 -30.84 -7.44 10.69
CA ALA A 650 -30.90 -6.02 10.34
C ALA A 650 -29.81 -5.20 11.07
N GLY A 651 -29.51 -5.54 12.31
CA GLY A 651 -28.39 -4.97 13.07
C GLY A 651 -27.05 -5.25 12.40
N TYR A 652 -26.83 -6.48 11.93
CA TYR A 652 -25.65 -6.86 11.15
C TYR A 652 -25.52 -6.08 9.83
N GLU A 653 -26.58 -5.96 9.03
CA GLU A 653 -26.54 -5.12 7.82
C GLU A 653 -26.22 -3.67 8.13
N THR A 654 -26.80 -3.12 9.20
CA THR A 654 -26.54 -1.75 9.63
C THR A 654 -25.07 -1.58 9.99
N ALA A 655 -24.54 -2.48 10.82
CA ALA A 655 -23.15 -2.46 11.28
C ALA A 655 -22.10 -2.69 10.18
N ALA A 656 -22.40 -3.55 9.20
CA ALA A 656 -21.46 -4.00 8.17
C ALA A 656 -21.54 -3.23 6.84
N TYR A 657 -22.72 -2.73 6.45
CA TYR A 657 -22.98 -2.26 5.08
C TYR A 657 -23.68 -0.89 4.97
N SER A 658 -24.25 -0.33 6.04
CA SER A 658 -25.03 0.91 5.92
C SER A 658 -24.21 2.21 5.90
N GLY A 659 -22.93 2.16 6.28
CA GLY A 659 -22.08 3.35 6.46
C GLY A 659 -22.45 4.21 7.68
N VAL A 660 -23.29 3.70 8.58
CA VAL A 660 -23.72 4.38 9.82
C VAL A 660 -23.27 3.56 11.03
N SER A 661 -22.84 4.25 12.10
CA SER A 661 -22.53 3.59 13.37
C SER A 661 -23.81 3.21 14.13
N VAL A 662 -23.85 1.95 14.58
CA VAL A 662 -24.82 1.48 15.58
C VAL A 662 -24.47 2.12 16.92
N SER A 663 -25.46 2.53 17.73
CA SER A 663 -25.17 3.12 19.04
C SER A 663 -24.65 2.05 20.02
N GLU A 664 -23.96 2.46 21.08
CA GLU A 664 -23.48 1.52 22.11
C GLU A 664 -24.67 0.80 22.81
N ASP A 665 -25.78 1.52 23.07
CA ASP A 665 -27.02 0.95 23.64
C ASP A 665 -27.67 -0.09 22.69
N ASP A 666 -27.72 0.19 21.39
CA ASP A 666 -28.29 -0.72 20.38
C ASP A 666 -27.37 -1.94 20.15
N ALA A 667 -26.05 -1.73 20.16
CA ALA A 667 -25.06 -2.80 20.01
C ALA A 667 -25.04 -3.74 21.23
N GLU A 668 -25.16 -3.22 22.46
CA GLU A 668 -25.33 -4.04 23.66
C GLU A 668 -26.56 -4.96 23.53
N GLN A 669 -27.70 -4.40 23.09
CA GLN A 669 -28.93 -5.15 22.88
C GLN A 669 -28.83 -6.22 21.77
N LEU A 670 -28.09 -5.94 20.70
CA LEU A 670 -27.83 -6.91 19.62
C LEU A 670 -26.87 -8.02 20.06
N VAL A 671 -25.85 -7.72 20.88
CA VAL A 671 -24.96 -8.72 21.48
C VAL A 671 -25.72 -9.61 22.48
N GLU A 672 -26.57 -9.04 23.34
CA GLU A 672 -27.48 -9.82 24.21
C GLU A 672 -28.43 -10.72 23.38
N THR A 673 -28.94 -10.20 22.26
CA THR A 673 -29.82 -10.96 21.34
C THR A 673 -29.09 -12.15 20.70
N ALA A 674 -27.82 -11.96 20.31
CA ALA A 674 -26.97 -13.05 19.81
C ALA A 674 -26.73 -14.13 20.87
N HIS A 675 -26.37 -13.75 22.09
CA HIS A 675 -26.24 -14.68 23.22
C HIS A 675 -27.54 -15.47 23.45
N ALA A 676 -28.68 -14.80 23.53
CA ALA A 676 -29.97 -15.44 23.77
C ALA A 676 -30.38 -16.44 22.67
N LEU A 677 -29.96 -16.23 21.42
CA LEU A 677 -30.17 -17.16 20.31
C LEU A 677 -29.25 -18.39 20.38
N VAL A 678 -28.01 -18.24 20.85
CA VAL A 678 -27.09 -19.38 21.08
C VAL A 678 -27.52 -20.20 22.30
N ASP A 679 -27.80 -19.56 23.43
CA ASP A 679 -28.23 -20.22 24.67
C ASP A 679 -29.55 -21.00 24.49
N ALA A 680 -30.46 -20.51 23.64
CA ALA A 680 -31.70 -21.20 23.28
C ALA A 680 -31.51 -22.42 22.36
N THR A 681 -30.30 -22.59 21.81
CA THR A 681 -29.93 -23.61 20.81
C THR A 681 -29.07 -24.72 21.42
N GLU A 682 -28.41 -24.49 22.55
CA GLU A 682 -27.75 -25.56 23.31
C GLU A 682 -28.78 -26.58 23.88
N PRO A 683 -28.55 -27.90 23.77
CA PRO A 683 -29.44 -28.89 24.34
C PRO A 683 -29.36 -28.90 25.88
N ASP A 684 -30.46 -28.53 26.54
CA ASP A 684 -30.60 -28.40 28.00
C ASP A 684 -29.99 -29.58 28.79
N THR A 685 -28.74 -29.41 29.26
CA THR A 685 -27.96 -30.45 29.96
C THR A 685 -28.33 -30.57 31.45
N LEU A 686 -29.58 -30.32 31.81
CA LEU A 686 -30.08 -30.42 33.18
C LEU A 686 -31.00 -31.62 33.42
N THR A 687 -30.55 -32.48 34.34
CA THR A 687 -31.28 -33.54 35.04
C THR A 687 -31.62 -34.82 34.25
N ASN A 688 -30.80 -35.87 34.45
CA ASN A 688 -31.05 -36.82 35.55
C ASN A 688 -29.82 -37.68 35.92
#